data_AF-A0A238XVN9-F1
#
_entry.id   AF-A0A238XVN9-F1
#
_cell.length_a   1.000
_cell.length_b   1.000
_cell.length_c   1.000
_cell.angle_alpha   90.00
_cell.angle_beta   90.00
_cell.angle_gamma   90.00
#
_symmetry.space_group_name_H-M   'P 1'
#
loop_
_entity.id
_entity.type
_entity.pdbx_description
1 polymer ?
#
loop_
_entity_poly.entity_id
_entity_poly.type
_entity_poly.pdbx_seq_one_letter_code
_entity_poly.pdbx_strand_id
1 'polypeptide(L)'
;MHQATTPRQNPPASPYDAQRAVESQLARLRASSGATRVSLWVYESSTDMAVPYRQSVAESSGTVTEPRLRTAVTLSRSPFLSTVIRSRRSLVARADGRRAADRDLAERGFRSAHGEPLLVDGAVVGVLTVEPAAAAAPHLLRQATPKLAVALAEAWTRRSEKRRTAQAEVLLGLIESASKAQSMDHLLRTACRQLAELGEVERACIFLLEDGRLVPRMASYADGRRDLATWEQFRNAPVGLQLAETVLQTGEPMIADRDSGLLSGWWVDSFDIASGMAVPLGRAPDLAGVLTLDSTHVRPFSEDVRRLAAAAGAHLGGVIEQARTSQARAASLATAQVVRQMLVDGAGATGVAEAAELLARAVQALAGTDRSAAYLLGDDDTIGEVRHVDWPEAHKQVIQSRLVGRPAADVPLWRLTSEQKLPVFVEDALSSDLLDPRLAQAIDLASYVSVPLFAGDRLLGLVVTGSVTGARKWSPEVREAVRQVTLEGGLVVENAALRAVEKLRLQQLATEAHHDPLTGLPNRRRFIEQLEATVYGTGARGCAVLMIDLDRFKEINDSFGHSVGDDLLCLVGPRLERALQPGDLLARMGGDEFAVLLPEADEARAREVAGGLGAALLDAFVLDGMPLHVDASIGIALCPEHGLDRSLLLARADTAMYVAKRDRRGFDVWAPDGTPASRDRLETLEQLRTALDTDQLDVHYQPKLDLRSGRVIGVEALVRWNHPERGLLYPDVFLPLAEQAGLMRRLALRVLERSLRDLQRWRASGHHLSVAVNLSVSNLQDVALPDQVEMLLDAFEVPLAALILEITEDVLMADAARSQQVMAGLRRLGVRLSIDDYGTGYSSLSYLRALPVDELKLDRSFVSNLTTDERAAAIVRSTLQLSLDLGMSMVVEGVEDAATLAALRAWGCDHAQGYYIARPMPAEQFLTWLAEQPAFLPLGRIPVQRGVHQPS
;
A
#
# COMPACT_ATOMS: atom_id res chain seq x y z
N MET A 1 -63.99 -22.15 -23.24
CA MET A 1 -64.85 -23.33 -23.07
C MET A 1 -64.31 -24.17 -21.91
N HIS A 2 -64.81 -23.94 -20.69
CA HIS A 2 -64.54 -24.81 -19.54
C HIS A 2 -65.62 -25.90 -19.52
N GLN A 3 -65.22 -27.15 -19.71
CA GLN A 3 -66.08 -28.30 -19.47
C GLN A 3 -66.16 -28.54 -17.96
N ALA A 4 -67.37 -28.43 -17.42
CA ALA A 4 -67.71 -28.87 -16.09
C ALA A 4 -67.62 -30.41 -16.03
N THR A 5 -66.65 -30.95 -15.31
CA THR A 5 -66.61 -32.37 -14.96
C THR A 5 -67.52 -32.64 -13.77
N THR A 6 -68.57 -33.40 -14.03
CA THR A 6 -69.45 -34.12 -13.09
C THR A 6 -68.66 -34.84 -11.98
N PRO A 7 -69.22 -35.00 -10.76
CA PRO A 7 -68.54 -35.74 -9.70
C PRO A 7 -68.42 -37.21 -10.11
N ARG A 8 -67.19 -37.69 -10.26
CA ARG A 8 -66.91 -39.12 -10.44
C ARG A 8 -67.50 -39.87 -9.24
N GLN A 9 -68.48 -40.73 -9.50
CA GLN A 9 -68.89 -41.77 -8.57
C GLN A 9 -67.66 -42.59 -8.16
N ASN A 10 -67.50 -42.83 -6.86
CA ASN A 10 -66.43 -43.69 -6.34
C ASN A 10 -66.45 -45.04 -7.08
N PRO A 11 -65.29 -45.53 -7.55
CA PRO A 11 -65.24 -46.83 -8.21
C PRO A 11 -65.68 -47.94 -7.23
N PRO A 12 -66.33 -49.01 -7.72
CA PRO A 12 -66.70 -50.14 -6.88
C PRO A 12 -65.44 -50.78 -6.28
N ALA A 13 -65.50 -51.07 -4.98
CA ALA A 13 -64.34 -51.49 -4.18
C ALA A 13 -63.79 -52.87 -4.59
N SER A 14 -62.45 -52.98 -4.62
CA SER A 14 -61.74 -54.25 -4.83
C SER A 14 -62.00 -55.24 -3.68
N PRO A 15 -62.17 -56.55 -3.95
CA PRO A 15 -62.28 -57.61 -2.93
C PRO A 15 -61.05 -57.78 -2.02
N TYR A 16 -59.95 -57.07 -2.31
CA TYR A 16 -58.64 -57.17 -1.65
C TYR A 16 -58.29 -55.99 -0.72
N ASP A 17 -59.30 -55.32 -0.16
CA ASP A 17 -59.09 -54.27 0.84
C ASP A 17 -58.88 -54.89 2.24
N ALA A 18 -57.63 -55.18 2.58
CA ALA A 18 -57.21 -55.78 3.84
C ALA A 18 -57.72 -54.98 5.07
N GLN A 19 -57.90 -53.65 4.95
CA GLN A 19 -58.46 -52.84 6.03
C GLN A 19 -59.95 -53.15 6.25
N ARG A 20 -60.76 -53.20 5.19
CA ARG A 20 -62.18 -53.61 5.27
C ARG A 20 -62.31 -55.06 5.73
N ALA A 21 -61.37 -55.93 5.35
CA ALA A 21 -61.34 -57.31 5.82
C ALA A 21 -61.14 -57.38 7.35
N VAL A 22 -60.19 -56.62 7.91
CA VAL A 22 -60.01 -56.50 9.37
C VAL A 22 -61.28 -55.98 10.04
N GLU A 23 -61.87 -54.89 9.52
CA GLU A 23 -63.09 -54.29 10.09
C GLU A 23 -64.28 -55.27 10.07
N SER A 24 -64.48 -55.97 8.95
CA SER A 24 -65.53 -56.98 8.80
C SER A 24 -65.32 -58.21 9.69
N GLN A 25 -64.08 -58.68 9.85
CA GLN A 25 -63.76 -59.82 10.72
C GLN A 25 -63.90 -59.45 12.21
N LEU A 26 -63.47 -58.26 12.62
CA LEU A 26 -63.66 -57.77 13.99
C LEU A 26 -65.15 -57.61 14.33
N ALA A 27 -65.95 -57.02 13.42
CA ALA A 27 -67.38 -56.86 13.60
C ALA A 27 -68.11 -58.20 13.69
N ARG A 28 -67.77 -59.16 12.83
CA ARG A 28 -68.31 -60.53 12.87
C ARG A 28 -67.91 -61.24 14.16
N LEU A 29 -66.63 -61.18 14.55
CA LEU A 29 -66.16 -61.81 15.77
C LEU A 29 -66.89 -61.24 16.99
N ARG A 30 -67.05 -59.91 17.10
CA ARG A 30 -67.80 -59.27 18.17
C ARG A 30 -69.26 -59.76 18.21
N ALA A 31 -69.95 -59.71 17.07
CA ALA A 31 -71.36 -60.11 16.98
C ALA A 31 -71.58 -61.59 17.32
N SER A 32 -70.71 -62.49 16.82
CA SER A 32 -70.81 -63.92 17.07
C SER A 32 -70.37 -64.35 18.47
N SER A 33 -69.50 -63.58 19.13
CA SER A 33 -69.03 -63.87 20.50
C SER A 33 -69.88 -63.24 21.60
N GLY A 34 -70.72 -62.25 21.27
CA GLY A 34 -71.42 -61.44 22.27
C GLY A 34 -70.47 -60.49 23.04
N ALA A 35 -69.25 -60.27 22.55
CA ALA A 35 -68.30 -59.34 23.16
C ALA A 35 -68.84 -57.90 23.17
N THR A 36 -68.63 -57.20 24.28
CA THR A 36 -68.88 -55.75 24.37
C THR A 36 -67.86 -54.98 23.55
N ARG A 37 -66.60 -55.44 23.53
CA ARG A 37 -65.51 -54.80 22.80
C ARG A 37 -64.51 -55.84 22.29
N VAL A 38 -64.09 -55.68 21.03
CA VAL A 38 -62.97 -56.41 20.45
C VAL A 38 -62.00 -55.39 19.86
N SER A 39 -60.74 -55.41 20.32
CA SER A 39 -59.72 -54.45 19.88
C SER A 39 -58.49 -55.15 19.34
N LEU A 40 -57.97 -54.62 18.25
CA LEU A 40 -56.81 -55.11 17.55
C LEU A 40 -55.63 -54.18 17.76
N TRP A 41 -54.53 -54.74 18.23
CA TRP A 41 -53.27 -54.05 18.45
C TRP A 41 -52.23 -54.61 17.50
N VAL A 42 -51.47 -53.76 16.84
CA VAL A 42 -50.27 -54.17 16.08
C VAL A 42 -49.08 -54.15 17.01
N TYR A 43 -48.22 -55.17 16.91
CA TYR A 43 -46.94 -55.14 17.58
C TYR A 43 -45.87 -54.62 16.60
N GLU A 44 -45.24 -53.51 16.97
CA GLU A 44 -44.10 -52.96 16.24
C GLU A 44 -42.82 -53.36 16.99
N SER A 45 -42.12 -54.35 16.45
CA SER A 45 -40.94 -54.93 17.10
C SER A 45 -39.74 -53.98 17.14
N SER A 46 -39.63 -53.02 16.22
CA SER A 46 -38.51 -52.07 16.20
C SER A 46 -38.59 -51.00 17.29
N THR A 47 -39.80 -50.69 17.77
CA THR A 47 -40.05 -49.70 18.83
C THR A 47 -40.48 -50.35 20.15
N ASP A 48 -40.59 -51.68 20.18
CA ASP A 48 -41.19 -52.48 21.27
C ASP A 48 -42.54 -51.89 21.74
N MET A 49 -43.41 -51.57 20.79
CA MET A 49 -44.71 -50.94 21.04
C MET A 49 -45.89 -51.77 20.58
N ALA A 50 -47.00 -51.64 21.32
CA ALA A 50 -48.32 -52.08 20.88
C ALA A 50 -49.13 -50.86 20.41
N VAL A 51 -49.44 -50.82 19.12
CA VAL A 51 -50.17 -49.72 18.47
C VAL A 51 -51.64 -50.11 18.28
N PRO A 52 -52.61 -49.36 18.82
CA PRO A 52 -54.02 -49.64 18.58
C PRO A 52 -54.35 -49.45 17.10
N TYR A 53 -54.88 -50.48 16.45
CA TYR A 53 -55.15 -50.49 15.01
C TYR A 53 -56.61 -50.23 14.69
N ARG A 54 -57.50 -51.10 15.18
CA ARG A 54 -58.95 -51.03 14.99
C ARG A 54 -59.67 -51.64 16.17
N GLN A 55 -60.88 -51.19 16.43
CA GLN A 55 -61.75 -51.74 17.47
C GLN A 55 -63.19 -51.83 16.95
N SER A 56 -63.93 -52.83 17.43
CA SER A 56 -65.38 -52.96 17.26
C SER A 56 -66.04 -53.02 18.63
N VAL A 57 -67.01 -52.15 18.87
CA VAL A 57 -67.70 -51.99 20.17
C VAL A 57 -69.20 -52.24 19.97
N ALA A 58 -69.87 -52.78 20.99
CA ALA A 58 -71.32 -52.95 21.01
C ALA A 58 -72.02 -51.59 21.13
N GLU A 59 -73.10 -51.38 20.38
CA GLU A 59 -73.97 -50.22 20.58
C GLU A 59 -74.73 -50.40 21.91
N SER A 60 -74.26 -49.77 22.99
CA SER A 60 -75.05 -49.63 24.21
C SER A 60 -75.96 -48.41 24.11
N SER A 61 -77.26 -48.63 24.31
CA SER A 61 -78.25 -47.58 24.53
C SER A 61 -77.86 -46.68 25.71
N GLY A 62 -77.54 -45.42 25.43
CA GLY A 62 -77.41 -44.35 26.43
C GLY A 62 -76.01 -44.11 27.00
N THR A 63 -75.38 -43.01 26.57
CA THR A 63 -74.40 -42.18 27.31
C THR A 63 -73.39 -42.90 28.21
N VAL A 64 -72.38 -43.51 27.61
CA VAL A 64 -71.01 -43.50 28.14
C VAL A 64 -70.06 -43.16 26.99
N THR A 65 -69.39 -42.02 27.09
CA THR A 65 -68.28 -41.62 26.21
C THR A 65 -67.08 -42.54 26.50
N GLU A 66 -67.11 -43.78 26.00
CA GLU A 66 -66.00 -44.71 26.21
C GLU A 66 -64.76 -44.25 25.42
N PRO A 67 -63.56 -44.26 26.04
CA PRO A 67 -62.35 -43.78 25.40
C PRO A 67 -62.02 -44.69 24.21
N ARG A 68 -62.05 -44.11 23.01
CA ARG A 68 -61.46 -44.75 21.83
C ARG A 68 -60.00 -45.07 22.18
N LEU A 69 -59.56 -46.31 21.98
CA LEU A 69 -58.15 -46.65 22.03
C LEU A 69 -57.40 -45.77 21.01
N ARG A 70 -56.69 -44.74 21.49
CA ARG A 70 -55.99 -43.78 20.61
C ARG A 70 -54.48 -43.81 20.75
N THR A 71 -53.94 -44.26 21.88
CA THR A 71 -52.52 -44.08 22.20
C THR A 71 -51.75 -45.39 22.07
N ALA A 72 -50.69 -45.39 21.26
CA ALA A 72 -49.70 -46.46 21.25
C ALA A 72 -49.03 -46.55 22.63
N VAL A 73 -48.65 -47.76 23.04
CA VAL A 73 -47.99 -47.95 24.35
C VAL A 73 -46.76 -48.84 24.21
N THR A 74 -45.65 -48.41 24.79
CA THR A 74 -44.45 -49.23 24.95
C THR A 74 -44.74 -50.46 25.80
N LEU A 75 -44.20 -51.63 25.44
CA LEU A 75 -44.50 -52.86 26.18
C LEU A 75 -44.12 -52.78 27.67
N SER A 76 -43.13 -51.97 28.04
CA SER A 76 -42.78 -51.69 29.44
C SER A 76 -43.92 -51.03 30.23
N ARG A 77 -44.78 -50.24 29.56
CA ARG A 77 -45.95 -49.56 30.13
C ARG A 77 -47.27 -50.33 29.93
N SER A 78 -47.22 -51.56 29.39
CA SER A 78 -48.39 -52.44 29.31
C SER A 78 -48.03 -53.90 29.65
N PRO A 79 -47.97 -54.26 30.95
CA PRO A 79 -47.72 -55.62 31.39
C PRO A 79 -48.66 -56.66 30.77
N PHE A 80 -49.93 -56.31 30.48
CA PHE A 80 -50.89 -57.23 29.86
C PHE A 80 -50.50 -57.56 28.41
N LEU A 81 -50.31 -56.54 27.55
CA LEU A 81 -49.93 -56.74 26.15
C LEU A 81 -48.52 -57.34 26.03
N SER A 82 -47.59 -56.90 26.88
CA SER A 82 -46.23 -57.41 26.94
C SER A 82 -46.19 -58.91 27.23
N THR A 83 -47.01 -59.37 28.19
CA THR A 83 -47.08 -60.80 28.52
C THR A 83 -47.62 -61.62 27.35
N VAL A 84 -48.68 -61.17 26.68
CA VAL A 84 -49.24 -61.87 25.51
C VAL A 84 -48.22 -61.96 24.37
N ILE A 85 -47.55 -60.85 24.06
CA ILE A 85 -46.57 -60.75 22.97
C ILE A 85 -45.32 -61.60 23.26
N ARG A 86 -44.73 -61.46 24.46
CA ARG A 86 -43.48 -62.15 24.83
C ARG A 86 -43.68 -63.64 25.05
N SER A 87 -44.78 -64.05 25.68
CA SER A 87 -45.08 -65.47 25.92
C SER A 87 -45.59 -66.20 24.68
N ARG A 88 -46.09 -65.46 23.67
CA ARG A 88 -46.79 -66.00 22.49
C ARG A 88 -47.97 -66.90 22.85
N ARG A 89 -48.55 -66.70 24.03
CA ARG A 89 -49.70 -67.47 24.55
C ARG A 89 -50.83 -66.52 24.89
N SER A 90 -52.05 -67.03 24.83
CA SER A 90 -53.21 -66.26 25.23
C SER A 90 -53.20 -66.01 26.74
N LEU A 91 -53.73 -64.87 27.14
CA LEU A 91 -53.80 -64.43 28.53
C LEU A 91 -55.21 -63.96 28.86
N VAL A 92 -55.80 -64.54 29.90
CA VAL A 92 -57.03 -64.04 30.50
C VAL A 92 -56.65 -63.26 31.76
N ALA A 93 -57.11 -62.03 31.85
CA ALA A 93 -56.90 -61.19 33.02
C ALA A 93 -58.20 -60.49 33.44
N ARG A 94 -58.35 -60.29 34.76
CA ARG A 94 -59.51 -59.64 35.38
C ARG A 94 -58.99 -58.39 36.06
N ALA A 95 -59.69 -57.27 35.93
CA ALA A 95 -59.27 -55.99 36.50
C ALA A 95 -59.49 -55.94 38.03
N ASP A 96 -58.94 -56.92 38.76
CA ASP A 96 -59.02 -57.07 40.22
C ASP A 96 -57.79 -56.47 40.94
N GLY A 97 -56.83 -55.94 40.17
CA GLY A 97 -55.66 -55.21 40.65
C GLY A 97 -54.54 -56.08 41.24
N ARG A 98 -54.64 -57.42 41.20
CA ARG A 98 -53.70 -58.32 41.90
C ARG A 98 -52.36 -58.51 41.18
N ARG A 99 -52.34 -58.52 39.85
CA ARG A 99 -51.12 -58.59 39.03
C ARG A 99 -50.87 -57.28 38.30
N ALA A 100 -49.64 -57.07 37.81
CA ALA A 100 -49.31 -55.90 36.99
C ALA A 100 -50.20 -55.79 35.74
N ALA A 101 -50.54 -56.92 35.12
CA ALA A 101 -51.48 -56.98 33.98
C ALA A 101 -52.93 -56.64 34.36
N ASP A 102 -53.35 -56.95 35.59
CA ASP A 102 -54.70 -56.66 36.09
C ASP A 102 -54.87 -55.15 36.37
N ARG A 103 -53.82 -54.51 36.90
CA ARG A 103 -53.76 -53.04 37.09
C ARG A 103 -53.75 -52.29 35.75
N ASP A 104 -52.94 -52.73 34.79
CA ASP A 104 -52.89 -52.19 33.42
C ASP A 104 -54.25 -52.25 32.71
N LEU A 105 -55.01 -53.35 32.89
CA LEU A 105 -56.37 -53.45 32.35
C LEU A 105 -57.36 -52.51 33.04
N ALA A 106 -57.26 -52.34 34.37
CA ALA A 106 -58.11 -51.42 35.12
C ALA A 106 -57.89 -49.96 34.69
N GLU A 107 -56.63 -49.54 34.53
CA GLU A 107 -56.24 -48.20 34.06
C GLU A 107 -56.75 -47.92 32.63
N ARG A 108 -56.88 -48.95 31.80
CA ARG A 108 -57.43 -48.85 30.44
C ARG A 108 -58.96 -49.01 30.36
N GLY A 109 -59.63 -49.12 31.50
CA GLY A 109 -61.08 -49.22 31.59
C GLY A 109 -61.67 -50.56 31.13
N PHE A 110 -60.91 -51.66 31.20
CA PHE A 110 -61.43 -53.01 30.98
C PHE A 110 -61.89 -53.63 32.29
N ARG A 111 -63.01 -54.37 32.30
CA ARG A 111 -63.43 -55.16 33.47
C ARG A 111 -62.78 -56.55 33.50
N SER A 112 -62.65 -57.16 32.32
CA SER A 112 -61.91 -58.40 32.09
C SER A 112 -61.58 -58.49 30.60
N ALA A 113 -60.39 -58.99 30.26
CA ALA A 113 -59.99 -59.13 28.87
C ALA A 113 -59.30 -60.47 28.62
N HIS A 114 -59.59 -61.04 27.44
CA HIS A 114 -58.80 -62.12 26.85
C HIS A 114 -57.89 -61.51 25.78
N GLY A 115 -56.58 -61.73 25.90
CA GLY A 115 -55.59 -61.37 24.89
C GLY A 115 -55.18 -62.60 24.11
N GLU A 116 -55.38 -62.58 22.80
CA GLU A 116 -54.97 -63.63 21.86
C GLU A 116 -53.82 -63.11 20.98
N PRO A 117 -52.66 -63.77 20.93
CA PRO A 117 -51.57 -63.36 20.06
C PRO A 117 -51.94 -63.65 18.59
N LEU A 118 -51.74 -62.66 17.72
CA LEU A 118 -51.85 -62.85 16.29
C LEU A 118 -50.49 -63.24 15.73
N LEU A 119 -50.42 -64.42 15.11
CA LEU A 119 -49.18 -64.99 14.58
C LEU A 119 -49.23 -65.07 13.05
N VAL A 120 -48.16 -64.62 12.40
CA VAL A 120 -47.88 -64.86 10.97
C VAL A 120 -46.48 -65.45 10.90
N ASP A 121 -46.32 -66.63 10.27
CA ASP A 121 -45.05 -67.36 10.15
C ASP A 121 -44.27 -67.50 11.48
N GLY A 122 -45.00 -67.68 12.59
CA GLY A 122 -44.43 -67.86 13.93
C GLY A 122 -44.00 -66.56 14.64
N ALA A 123 -44.11 -65.40 13.99
CA ALA A 123 -43.88 -64.08 14.57
C ALA A 123 -45.20 -63.45 15.06
N VAL A 124 -45.17 -62.78 16.21
CA VAL A 124 -46.33 -62.04 16.73
C VAL A 124 -46.45 -60.73 15.95
N VAL A 125 -47.52 -60.58 15.17
CA VAL A 125 -47.81 -59.34 14.41
C VAL A 125 -48.74 -58.40 15.18
N GLY A 126 -49.37 -58.89 16.23
CA GLY A 126 -50.32 -58.11 17.02
C GLY A 126 -50.99 -58.90 18.12
N VAL A 127 -51.91 -58.24 18.82
CA VAL A 127 -52.74 -58.81 19.87
C VAL A 127 -54.20 -58.48 19.59
N LEU A 128 -55.04 -59.51 19.61
CA LEU A 128 -56.49 -59.38 19.63
C LEU A 128 -56.96 -59.41 21.07
N THR A 129 -57.68 -58.37 21.49
CA THR A 129 -58.26 -58.28 22.83
C THR A 129 -59.77 -58.40 22.76
N VAL A 130 -60.37 -59.26 23.60
CA VAL A 130 -61.82 -59.51 23.66
C VAL A 130 -62.32 -59.23 25.07
N GLU A 131 -63.37 -58.41 25.17
CA GLU A 131 -64.04 -58.04 26.42
C GLU A 131 -65.55 -58.30 26.32
N PRO A 132 -66.19 -58.86 27.37
CA PRO A 132 -65.56 -59.46 28.56
C PRO A 132 -64.75 -60.72 28.18
N ALA A 133 -63.78 -61.10 29.00
CA ALA A 133 -62.93 -62.26 28.71
C ALA A 133 -63.73 -63.56 28.47
N ALA A 134 -64.91 -63.70 29.09
CA ALA A 134 -65.80 -64.84 28.91
C ALA A 134 -66.39 -64.95 27.49
N ALA A 135 -66.43 -63.87 26.71
CA ALA A 135 -66.88 -63.88 25.32
C ALA A 135 -65.84 -64.52 24.37
N ALA A 136 -64.62 -64.76 24.83
CA ALA A 136 -63.52 -65.28 24.02
C ALA A 136 -63.64 -66.81 23.78
N ALA A 137 -64.65 -67.23 23.02
CA ALA A 137 -64.92 -68.64 22.77
C ALA A 137 -63.81 -69.30 21.92
N PRO A 138 -63.19 -70.42 22.36
CA PRO A 138 -62.02 -71.01 21.68
C PRO A 138 -62.25 -71.42 20.22
N HIS A 139 -63.48 -71.81 19.85
CA HIS A 139 -63.81 -72.19 18.48
C HIS A 139 -63.90 -70.96 17.55
N LEU A 140 -64.42 -69.83 18.04
CA LEU A 140 -64.49 -68.57 17.29
C LEU A 140 -63.10 -67.95 17.11
N LEU A 141 -62.27 -67.95 18.16
CA LEU A 141 -60.90 -67.44 18.09
C LEU A 141 -60.05 -68.27 17.12
N ARG A 142 -60.13 -69.61 17.14
CA ARG A 142 -59.41 -70.46 16.16
C ARG A 142 -59.77 -70.16 14.71
N GLN A 143 -61.02 -69.75 14.45
CA GLN A 143 -61.48 -69.41 13.11
C GLN A 143 -61.09 -67.97 12.69
N ALA A 144 -61.14 -67.02 13.63
CA ALA A 144 -60.93 -65.60 13.34
C ALA A 144 -59.44 -65.19 13.39
N THR A 145 -58.66 -65.75 14.31
CA THR A 145 -57.27 -65.34 14.60
C THR A 145 -56.34 -65.44 13.38
N PRO A 146 -56.29 -66.54 12.60
CA PRO A 146 -55.42 -66.62 11.44
C PRO A 146 -55.79 -65.60 10.36
N LYS A 147 -57.10 -65.38 10.13
CA LYS A 147 -57.60 -64.41 9.14
C LYS A 147 -57.30 -62.97 9.56
N LEU A 148 -57.44 -62.67 10.84
CA LEU A 148 -57.10 -61.37 11.42
C LEU A 148 -55.58 -61.13 11.39
N ALA A 149 -54.77 -62.14 11.67
CA ALA A 149 -53.30 -62.02 11.66
C ALA A 149 -52.77 -61.66 10.26
N VAL A 150 -53.19 -62.39 9.21
CA VAL A 150 -52.78 -62.11 7.83
C VAL A 150 -53.31 -60.75 7.36
N ALA A 151 -54.60 -60.46 7.57
CA ALA A 151 -55.18 -59.18 7.14
C ALA A 151 -54.57 -57.98 7.89
N LEU A 152 -54.21 -58.15 9.17
CA LEU A 152 -53.52 -57.12 9.94
C LEU A 152 -52.10 -56.87 9.42
N ALA A 153 -51.33 -57.94 9.17
CA ALA A 153 -49.97 -57.83 8.65
C ALA A 153 -49.95 -57.15 7.27
N GLU A 154 -50.84 -57.53 6.35
CA GLU A 154 -50.97 -56.89 5.04
C GLU A 154 -51.40 -55.42 5.15
N ALA A 155 -52.42 -55.13 5.96
CA ALA A 155 -52.93 -53.77 6.08
C ALA A 155 -51.93 -52.84 6.79
N TRP A 156 -51.18 -53.35 7.77
CA TRP A 156 -50.10 -52.62 8.42
C TRP A 156 -48.91 -52.39 7.48
N THR A 157 -48.54 -53.38 6.67
CA THR A 157 -47.47 -53.25 5.68
C THR A 157 -47.82 -52.18 4.64
N ARG A 158 -49.04 -52.21 4.06
CA ARG A 158 -49.50 -51.18 3.12
C ARG A 158 -49.57 -49.79 3.76
N ARG A 159 -50.01 -49.70 5.03
CA ARG A 159 -50.02 -48.43 5.77
C ARG A 159 -48.61 -47.89 6.00
N SER A 160 -47.66 -48.77 6.27
CA SER A 160 -46.24 -48.45 6.47
C SER A 160 -45.55 -48.06 5.15
N GLU A 161 -45.86 -48.72 4.04
CA GLU A 161 -45.41 -48.31 2.69
C GLU A 161 -45.96 -46.94 2.30
N LYS A 162 -47.27 -46.71 2.49
CA LYS A 162 -47.88 -45.40 2.22
C LYS A 162 -47.25 -44.28 3.06
N ARG A 163 -46.88 -44.57 4.31
CA ARG A 163 -46.12 -43.64 5.17
C ARG A 163 -44.71 -43.39 4.63
N ARG A 164 -43.99 -44.44 4.24
CA ARG A 164 -42.66 -44.32 3.61
C ARG A 164 -42.69 -43.48 2.32
N THR A 165 -43.70 -43.65 1.47
CA THR A 165 -43.88 -42.82 0.27
C THR A 165 -44.11 -41.35 0.63
N ALA A 166 -45.01 -41.07 1.58
CA ALA A 166 -45.27 -39.70 2.04
C ALA A 166 -44.02 -39.04 2.67
N GLN A 167 -43.18 -39.82 3.35
CA GLN A 167 -41.92 -39.33 3.92
C GLN A 167 -40.85 -39.06 2.85
N ALA A 168 -40.77 -39.90 1.82
CA ALA A 168 -39.90 -39.65 0.67
C ALA A 168 -40.33 -38.37 -0.08
N GLU A 169 -41.64 -38.12 -0.20
CA GLU A 169 -42.18 -36.87 -0.75
C GLU A 169 -41.76 -35.65 0.07
N VAL A 170 -41.73 -35.74 1.41
CA VAL A 170 -41.23 -34.64 2.27
C VAL A 170 -39.74 -34.36 2.04
N LEU A 171 -38.89 -35.38 1.97
CA LEU A 171 -37.44 -35.17 1.69
C LEU A 171 -37.21 -34.59 0.30
N LEU A 172 -37.90 -35.10 -0.71
CA LEU A 172 -37.83 -34.55 -2.08
C LEU A 172 -38.33 -33.11 -2.11
N GLY A 173 -39.42 -32.83 -1.39
CA GLY A 173 -39.96 -31.48 -1.23
C GLY A 173 -38.98 -30.52 -0.54
N LEU A 174 -38.21 -30.98 0.44
CA LEU A 174 -37.15 -30.19 1.08
C LEU A 174 -36.01 -29.86 0.10
N ILE A 175 -35.54 -30.86 -0.65
CA ILE A 175 -34.49 -30.68 -1.67
C ILE A 175 -34.96 -29.72 -2.77
N GLU A 176 -36.19 -29.88 -3.25
CA GLU A 176 -36.76 -29.02 -4.28
C GLU A 176 -36.96 -27.59 -3.76
N SER A 177 -37.42 -27.43 -2.51
CA SER A 177 -37.56 -26.12 -1.87
C SER A 177 -36.20 -25.43 -1.69
N ALA A 178 -35.16 -26.19 -1.37
CA ALA A 178 -33.80 -25.66 -1.27
C ALA A 178 -33.28 -25.09 -2.59
N SER A 179 -33.55 -25.76 -3.71
CA SER A 179 -33.13 -25.28 -5.04
C SER A 179 -33.93 -24.07 -5.54
N LYS A 180 -35.18 -23.87 -5.06
CA LYS A 180 -36.07 -22.79 -5.49
C LYS A 180 -36.16 -21.61 -4.51
N ALA A 181 -35.58 -21.72 -3.32
CA ALA A 181 -35.73 -20.70 -2.29
C ALA A 181 -35.10 -19.36 -2.71
N GLN A 182 -35.88 -18.29 -2.64
CA GLN A 182 -35.42 -16.92 -2.93
C GLN A 182 -34.64 -16.30 -1.75
N SER A 183 -34.78 -16.85 -0.55
CA SER A 183 -34.09 -16.39 0.66
C SER A 183 -34.01 -17.51 1.69
N MET A 184 -33.08 -17.35 2.65
CA MET A 184 -32.96 -18.26 3.80
C MET A 184 -34.27 -18.38 4.57
N ASP A 185 -34.98 -17.26 4.79
CA ASP A 185 -36.25 -17.26 5.52
C ASP A 185 -37.33 -18.06 4.78
N HIS A 186 -37.37 -17.97 3.44
CA HIS A 186 -38.28 -18.76 2.61
C HIS A 186 -37.98 -20.26 2.71
N LEU A 187 -36.69 -20.62 2.71
CA LEU A 187 -36.22 -22.00 2.85
C LEU A 187 -36.63 -22.59 4.21
N LEU A 188 -36.23 -21.92 5.30
CA LEU A 188 -36.51 -22.37 6.66
C LEU A 188 -38.02 -22.48 6.91
N ARG A 189 -38.80 -21.52 6.40
CA ARG A 189 -40.26 -21.54 6.52
C ARG A 189 -40.89 -22.74 5.82
N THR A 190 -40.46 -23.01 4.59
CA THR A 190 -41.00 -24.13 3.82
C THR A 190 -40.65 -25.46 4.48
N ALA A 191 -39.42 -25.57 4.99
CA ALA A 191 -38.96 -26.75 5.71
C ALA A 191 -39.73 -26.99 7.01
N CYS A 192 -39.87 -25.97 7.87
CA CYS A 192 -40.66 -26.10 9.10
C CYS A 192 -42.11 -26.49 8.79
N ARG A 193 -42.74 -25.92 7.76
CA ARG A 193 -44.11 -26.26 7.39
C ARG A 193 -44.24 -27.73 6.97
N GLN A 194 -43.39 -28.21 6.07
CA GLN A 194 -43.42 -29.61 5.62
C GLN A 194 -43.18 -30.61 6.76
N LEU A 195 -42.32 -30.25 7.72
CA LEU A 195 -42.07 -31.06 8.91
C LEU A 195 -43.20 -31.01 9.93
N ALA A 196 -43.90 -29.88 10.05
CA ALA A 196 -45.06 -29.74 10.93
C ALA A 196 -46.29 -30.51 10.42
N GLU A 197 -46.40 -30.72 9.10
CA GLU A 197 -47.48 -31.52 8.49
C GLU A 197 -47.33 -33.04 8.70
N LEU A 198 -46.23 -33.48 9.30
CA LEU A 198 -46.08 -34.86 9.76
C LEU A 198 -47.12 -35.10 10.86
N GLY A 199 -48.06 -36.03 10.67
CA GLY A 199 -49.20 -36.22 11.60
C GLY A 199 -48.84 -36.59 13.07
N GLU A 200 -47.56 -36.77 13.37
CA GLU A 200 -47.01 -36.97 14.72
C GLU A 200 -46.36 -35.71 15.32
N VAL A 201 -46.41 -34.59 14.60
CA VAL A 201 -45.82 -33.30 14.93
C VAL A 201 -46.95 -32.27 14.95
N GLU A 202 -46.98 -31.42 15.97
CA GLU A 202 -47.88 -30.26 15.99
C GLU A 202 -47.12 -28.98 15.65
N ARG A 203 -45.83 -28.94 15.98
CA ARG A 203 -44.97 -27.82 15.65
C ARG A 203 -43.55 -28.26 15.33
N ALA A 204 -42.97 -27.57 14.35
CA ALA A 204 -41.57 -27.66 13.99
C ALA A 204 -40.89 -26.30 14.16
N CYS A 205 -39.72 -26.27 14.82
CA CYS A 205 -38.96 -25.06 15.09
C CYS A 205 -37.49 -25.24 14.69
N ILE A 206 -36.90 -24.19 14.10
CA ILE A 206 -35.48 -24.14 13.78
C ILE A 206 -34.81 -23.07 14.63
N PHE A 207 -33.75 -23.48 15.31
CA PHE A 207 -32.82 -22.63 16.04
C PHE A 207 -31.49 -22.63 15.28
N LEU A 208 -30.93 -21.46 14.99
CA LEU A 208 -29.60 -21.36 14.39
C LEU A 208 -28.56 -21.00 15.45
N LEU A 209 -27.35 -21.52 15.29
CA LEU A 209 -26.22 -21.14 16.11
C LEU A 209 -25.64 -19.82 15.59
N GLU A 210 -25.62 -18.80 16.45
CA GLU A 210 -25.10 -17.45 16.19
C GLU A 210 -24.33 -17.00 17.43
N ASP A 211 -23.05 -16.64 17.26
CA ASP A 211 -22.14 -16.24 18.35
C ASP A 211 -22.15 -17.21 19.55
N GLY A 212 -22.18 -18.51 19.25
CA GLY A 212 -22.19 -19.58 20.26
C GLY A 212 -23.52 -19.75 21.01
N ARG A 213 -24.60 -19.09 20.57
CA ARG A 213 -25.94 -19.17 21.19
C ARG A 213 -26.97 -19.65 20.18
N LEU A 214 -27.96 -20.41 20.65
CA LEU A 214 -29.10 -20.81 19.84
C LEU A 214 -30.11 -19.66 19.74
N VAL A 215 -30.37 -19.21 18.52
CA VAL A 215 -31.34 -18.15 18.22
C VAL A 215 -32.55 -18.75 17.51
N PRO A 216 -33.78 -18.56 18.01
CA PRO A 216 -34.98 -19.02 17.33
C PRO A 216 -35.13 -18.30 15.99
N ARG A 217 -35.17 -19.05 14.88
CA ARG A 217 -35.24 -18.48 13.52
C ARG A 217 -36.55 -18.72 12.81
N MET A 218 -37.19 -19.88 13.02
CA MET A 218 -38.44 -20.21 12.32
C MET A 218 -39.28 -21.19 13.14
N ALA A 219 -40.61 -21.06 13.05
CA ALA A 219 -41.56 -22.01 13.61
C ALA A 219 -42.76 -22.17 12.68
N SER A 220 -43.32 -23.38 12.59
CA SER A 220 -44.57 -23.65 11.87
C SER A 220 -45.42 -24.66 12.64
N TYR A 221 -46.73 -24.43 12.63
CA TYR A 221 -47.75 -25.34 13.18
C TYR A 221 -48.33 -26.25 12.09
N ALA A 222 -48.78 -27.44 12.47
CA ALA A 222 -49.39 -28.44 11.59
C ALA A 222 -50.72 -27.96 10.96
N ASP A 223 -51.44 -27.07 11.64
CA ASP A 223 -52.71 -26.50 11.16
C ASP A 223 -52.52 -25.23 10.31
N GLY A 224 -51.26 -24.86 10.03
CA GLY A 224 -50.92 -23.67 9.27
C GLY A 224 -51.25 -22.36 9.98
N ARG A 225 -51.69 -22.38 11.25
CA ARG A 225 -51.96 -21.15 12.00
C ARG A 225 -50.66 -20.44 12.32
N ARG A 226 -50.61 -19.20 11.88
CA ARG A 226 -49.64 -18.20 12.33
C ARG A 226 -50.40 -17.27 13.26
N ASP A 227 -50.50 -17.61 14.53
CA ASP A 227 -50.85 -16.57 15.49
C ASP A 227 -49.65 -15.61 15.58
N LEU A 228 -49.81 -14.38 15.10
CA LEU A 228 -48.79 -13.34 15.11
C LEU A 228 -48.31 -13.07 16.55
N ALA A 229 -49.19 -13.15 17.55
CA ALA A 229 -48.84 -12.99 18.96
C ALA A 229 -47.96 -14.15 19.44
N THR A 230 -48.30 -15.38 19.06
CA THR A 230 -47.49 -16.58 19.32
C THR A 230 -46.11 -16.52 18.62
N TRP A 231 -46.01 -15.96 17.42
CA TRP A 231 -44.72 -15.76 16.73
C TRP A 231 -43.84 -14.68 17.38
N GLU A 232 -44.44 -13.58 17.84
CA GLU A 232 -43.72 -12.55 18.60
C GLU A 232 -43.22 -13.11 19.95
N GLN A 233 -44.04 -13.91 20.63
CA GLN A 233 -43.63 -14.67 21.81
C GLN A 233 -42.46 -15.62 21.49
N PHE A 234 -42.50 -16.32 20.35
CA PHE A 234 -41.45 -17.24 19.92
C PHE A 234 -40.12 -16.54 19.64
N ARG A 235 -40.14 -15.41 18.90
CA ARG A 235 -38.95 -14.62 18.58
C ARG A 235 -38.30 -14.02 19.83
N ASN A 236 -39.11 -13.62 20.81
CA ASN A 236 -38.67 -12.96 22.03
C ASN A 236 -38.45 -13.93 23.20
N ALA A 237 -38.60 -15.24 22.97
CA ALA A 237 -38.47 -16.25 24.00
C ALA A 237 -37.05 -16.29 24.58
N PRO A 238 -36.89 -16.53 25.90
CA PRO A 238 -35.58 -16.77 26.50
C PRO A 238 -34.92 -18.01 25.87
N VAL A 239 -33.62 -17.93 25.64
CA VAL A 239 -32.83 -19.03 25.08
C VAL A 239 -32.75 -20.17 26.10
N GLY A 240 -33.20 -21.36 25.72
CA GLY A 240 -33.02 -22.56 26.54
C GLY A 240 -34.19 -23.53 26.47
N LEU A 241 -34.24 -24.36 25.42
CA LEU A 241 -34.85 -25.68 25.51
C LEU A 241 -33.70 -26.65 25.82
N GLN A 242 -33.64 -27.22 27.02
CA GLN A 242 -32.52 -28.07 27.46
C GLN A 242 -32.30 -29.26 26.51
N LEU A 243 -33.37 -29.76 25.92
CA LEU A 243 -33.34 -30.75 24.84
C LEU A 243 -32.49 -30.27 23.63
N ALA A 244 -32.65 -29.02 23.18
CA ALA A 244 -31.91 -28.49 22.03
C ALA A 244 -30.42 -28.24 22.36
N GLU A 245 -30.13 -27.74 23.56
CA GLU A 245 -28.74 -27.54 24.01
C GLU A 245 -27.99 -28.86 24.13
N THR A 246 -28.65 -29.90 24.65
CA THR A 246 -28.05 -31.23 24.76
C THR A 246 -27.73 -31.81 23.37
N VAL A 247 -28.59 -31.60 22.38
CA VAL A 247 -28.31 -32.01 20.99
C VAL A 247 -27.15 -31.21 20.40
N LEU A 248 -27.07 -29.91 20.66
CA LEU A 248 -25.94 -29.09 20.18
C LEU A 248 -24.60 -29.57 20.77
N GLN A 249 -24.60 -30.00 22.05
CA GLN A 249 -23.40 -30.50 22.74
C GLN A 249 -23.00 -31.92 22.30
N THR A 250 -23.98 -32.80 22.11
CA THR A 250 -23.74 -34.21 21.79
C THR A 250 -23.61 -34.47 20.29
N GLY A 251 -24.21 -33.63 19.44
CA GLY A 251 -24.32 -33.84 18.00
C GLY A 251 -25.28 -34.97 17.61
N GLU A 252 -26.05 -35.51 18.55
CA GLU A 252 -26.91 -36.69 18.34
C GLU A 252 -28.40 -36.34 18.48
N PRO A 253 -29.30 -36.93 17.66
CA PRO A 253 -30.74 -36.79 17.83
C PRO A 253 -31.24 -37.23 19.21
N MET A 254 -32.13 -36.45 19.82
CA MET A 254 -32.72 -36.77 21.13
C MET A 254 -34.25 -36.66 21.12
N ILE A 255 -34.88 -37.49 21.95
CA ILE A 255 -36.32 -37.46 22.24
C ILE A 255 -36.54 -37.32 23.74
N ALA A 256 -37.63 -36.65 24.11
CA ALA A 256 -38.00 -36.40 25.48
C ALA A 256 -39.52 -36.35 25.62
N ASP A 257 -40.03 -36.80 26.77
CA ASP A 257 -41.39 -36.54 27.23
C ASP A 257 -41.35 -35.63 28.47
N ARG A 258 -42.53 -35.17 28.93
CA ARG A 258 -42.64 -34.27 30.10
C ARG A 258 -42.04 -34.87 31.38
N ASP A 259 -41.84 -36.19 31.44
CA ASP A 259 -41.29 -36.89 32.61
C ASP A 259 -39.75 -37.05 32.55
N SER A 260 -39.12 -36.70 31.43
CA SER A 260 -37.68 -36.93 31.17
C SER A 260 -36.72 -35.91 31.79
N GLY A 261 -37.22 -34.80 32.33
CA GLY A 261 -36.42 -33.68 32.84
C GLY A 261 -35.80 -32.77 31.75
N LEU A 262 -35.69 -33.24 30.51
CA LEU A 262 -35.17 -32.48 29.36
C LEU A 262 -36.20 -31.51 28.75
N LEU A 263 -37.48 -31.74 29.04
CA LEU A 263 -38.59 -30.86 28.70
C LEU A 263 -39.06 -30.14 29.97
N SER A 264 -38.44 -28.99 30.23
CA SER A 264 -38.82 -28.09 31.32
C SER A 264 -38.63 -26.62 30.93
N GLY A 265 -39.19 -25.71 31.71
CA GLY A 265 -39.01 -24.28 31.56
C GLY A 265 -40.03 -23.61 30.63
N TRP A 266 -39.78 -22.33 30.33
CA TRP A 266 -40.74 -21.42 29.70
C TRP A 266 -41.33 -21.96 28.38
N TRP A 267 -40.51 -22.63 27.57
CA TRP A 267 -40.93 -23.24 26.30
C TRP A 267 -41.99 -24.33 26.49
N VAL A 268 -41.87 -25.14 27.53
CA VAL A 268 -42.78 -26.25 27.79
C VAL A 268 -44.11 -25.74 28.30
N ASP A 269 -44.07 -24.76 29.21
CA ASP A 269 -45.27 -24.20 29.84
C ASP A 269 -46.07 -23.31 28.87
N SER A 270 -45.38 -22.47 28.09
CA SER A 270 -46.04 -21.50 27.19
C SER A 270 -46.70 -22.16 25.98
N PHE A 271 -46.25 -23.35 25.62
CA PHE A 271 -46.70 -24.05 24.42
C PHE A 271 -47.25 -25.47 24.68
N ASP A 272 -47.49 -25.80 25.95
CA ASP A 272 -48.01 -27.09 26.42
C ASP A 272 -47.28 -28.31 25.82
N ILE A 273 -45.96 -28.24 25.74
CA ILE A 273 -45.17 -29.33 25.14
C ILE A 273 -45.26 -30.56 26.06
N ALA A 274 -45.74 -31.67 25.52
CA ALA A 274 -45.85 -32.94 26.24
C ALA A 274 -44.84 -33.98 25.72
N SER A 275 -44.42 -33.87 24.47
CA SER A 275 -43.36 -34.68 23.86
C SER A 275 -42.58 -33.85 22.84
N GLY A 276 -41.27 -34.03 22.82
CA GLY A 276 -40.34 -33.25 22.01
C GLY A 276 -39.22 -34.12 21.44
N MET A 277 -38.78 -33.76 20.25
CA MET A 277 -37.63 -34.33 19.57
C MET A 277 -36.75 -33.18 19.10
N ALA A 278 -35.44 -33.34 19.22
CA ALA A 278 -34.47 -32.40 18.67
C ALA A 278 -33.44 -33.15 17.83
N VAL A 279 -33.06 -32.58 16.70
CA VAL A 279 -32.07 -33.12 15.77
C VAL A 279 -31.09 -32.03 15.37
N PRO A 280 -29.80 -32.35 15.18
CA PRO A 280 -28.80 -31.38 14.77
C PRO A 280 -29.05 -30.90 13.34
N LEU A 281 -28.76 -29.62 13.08
CA LEU A 281 -28.67 -29.07 11.73
C LEU A 281 -27.21 -29.14 11.28
N GLY A 282 -26.86 -30.18 10.54
CA GLY A 282 -25.49 -30.44 10.07
C GLY A 282 -24.82 -31.61 10.79
N ARG A 283 -23.50 -31.64 10.80
CA ARG A 283 -22.70 -32.68 11.46
C ARG A 283 -21.66 -32.03 12.38
N ALA A 284 -21.47 -32.61 13.57
CA ALA A 284 -20.42 -32.15 14.48
C ALA A 284 -19.02 -32.25 13.82
N PRO A 285 -18.10 -31.31 14.09
CA PRO A 285 -18.22 -30.18 15.04
C PRO A 285 -18.99 -28.95 14.51
N ASP A 286 -19.22 -28.85 13.20
CA ASP A 286 -19.76 -27.65 12.56
C ASP A 286 -21.29 -27.69 12.44
N LEU A 287 -21.96 -27.57 13.58
CA LEU A 287 -23.43 -27.52 13.63
C LEU A 287 -23.95 -26.11 13.32
N ALA A 288 -24.83 -26.00 12.32
CA ALA A 288 -25.50 -24.75 11.98
C ALA A 288 -26.60 -24.39 12.99
N GLY A 289 -27.06 -25.34 13.81
CA GLY A 289 -28.14 -25.16 14.77
C GLY A 289 -28.86 -26.45 15.13
N VAL A 290 -30.13 -26.34 15.53
CA VAL A 290 -30.99 -27.46 15.96
C VAL A 290 -32.40 -27.31 15.39
N LEU A 291 -32.97 -28.41 14.92
CA LEU A 291 -34.38 -28.54 14.54
C LEU A 291 -35.12 -29.27 15.66
N THR A 292 -36.20 -28.70 16.17
CA THR A 292 -37.06 -29.34 17.17
C THR A 292 -38.45 -29.61 16.63
N LEU A 293 -39.00 -30.77 16.93
CA LEU A 293 -40.38 -31.15 16.65
C LEU A 293 -41.10 -31.44 17.97
N ASP A 294 -42.31 -30.94 18.16
CA ASP A 294 -43.06 -31.12 19.41
C ASP A 294 -44.55 -31.45 19.22
N SER A 295 -45.17 -31.94 20.29
CA SER A 295 -46.59 -32.27 20.38
C SER A 295 -47.13 -31.99 21.79
N THR A 296 -48.38 -31.55 21.87
CA THR A 296 -49.13 -31.35 23.12
C THR A 296 -49.65 -32.66 23.74
N HIS A 297 -49.43 -33.79 23.06
CA HIS A 297 -49.77 -35.12 23.56
C HIS A 297 -48.52 -35.90 23.97
N VAL A 298 -48.59 -36.59 25.12
CA VAL A 298 -47.54 -37.53 25.53
C VAL A 298 -47.54 -38.71 24.58
N ARG A 299 -46.59 -38.74 23.64
CA ARG A 299 -46.41 -39.82 22.67
C ARG A 299 -44.96 -39.94 22.20
N PRO A 300 -44.46 -41.17 21.97
CA PRO A 300 -43.19 -41.35 21.29
C PRO A 300 -43.33 -41.06 19.79
N PHE A 301 -42.35 -40.37 19.20
CA PHE A 301 -42.22 -40.22 17.75
C PHE A 301 -41.85 -41.55 17.12
N SER A 302 -42.53 -41.95 16.05
CA SER A 302 -42.24 -43.18 15.30
C SER A 302 -40.81 -43.19 14.75
N GLU A 303 -40.26 -44.38 14.52
CA GLU A 303 -38.91 -44.54 13.95
C GLU A 303 -38.76 -43.81 12.62
N ASP A 304 -39.81 -43.82 11.81
CA ASP A 304 -39.81 -43.15 10.53
C ASP A 304 -39.74 -41.62 10.68
N VAL A 305 -40.50 -41.02 11.61
CA VAL A 305 -40.44 -39.57 11.88
C VAL A 305 -39.08 -39.17 12.43
N ARG A 306 -38.47 -40.01 13.29
CA ARG A 306 -37.10 -39.78 13.78
C ARG A 306 -36.07 -39.80 12.65
N ARG A 307 -36.12 -40.80 11.77
CA ARG A 307 -35.22 -40.91 10.60
C ARG A 307 -35.41 -39.75 9.64
N LEU A 308 -36.66 -39.37 9.38
CA LEU A 308 -36.99 -38.24 8.51
C LEU A 308 -36.47 -36.92 9.08
N ALA A 309 -36.71 -36.66 10.37
CA ALA A 309 -36.22 -35.46 11.04
C ALA A 309 -34.69 -35.38 11.02
N ALA A 310 -33.99 -36.48 11.32
CA ALA A 310 -32.53 -36.52 11.26
C ALA A 310 -32.00 -36.29 9.83
N ALA A 311 -32.62 -36.90 8.81
CA ALA A 311 -32.26 -36.68 7.41
C ALA A 311 -32.53 -35.23 6.97
N ALA A 312 -33.66 -34.66 7.37
CA ALA A 312 -34.00 -33.25 7.13
C ALA A 312 -33.00 -32.32 7.81
N GLY A 313 -32.63 -32.59 9.08
CA GLY A 313 -31.65 -31.80 9.81
C GLY A 313 -30.27 -31.80 9.16
N ALA A 314 -29.79 -32.98 8.73
CA ALA A 314 -28.53 -33.10 7.99
C ALA A 314 -28.56 -32.32 6.65
N HIS A 315 -29.65 -32.44 5.89
CA HIS A 315 -29.79 -31.74 4.61
C HIS A 315 -29.86 -30.23 4.78
N LEU A 316 -30.73 -29.74 5.68
CA LEU A 316 -30.89 -28.32 5.97
C LEU A 316 -29.58 -27.71 6.48
N GLY A 317 -28.85 -28.41 7.35
CA GLY A 317 -27.53 -27.98 7.80
C GLY A 317 -26.56 -27.74 6.64
N GLY A 318 -26.47 -28.69 5.69
CA GLY A 318 -25.62 -28.54 4.51
C GLY A 318 -26.03 -27.35 3.62
N VAL A 319 -27.33 -27.12 3.42
CA VAL A 319 -27.82 -25.99 2.63
C VAL A 319 -27.57 -24.65 3.33
N ILE A 320 -27.78 -24.58 4.65
CA ILE A 320 -27.50 -23.37 5.44
C ILE A 320 -26.02 -23.01 5.34
N GLU A 321 -25.14 -23.99 5.49
CA GLU A 321 -23.69 -23.76 5.43
C GLU A 321 -23.23 -23.35 4.03
N GLN A 322 -23.77 -23.99 2.98
CA GLN A 322 -23.50 -23.59 1.60
C GLN A 322 -23.96 -22.15 1.33
N ALA A 323 -25.12 -21.74 1.86
CA ALA A 323 -25.62 -20.38 1.70
C ALA A 323 -24.76 -19.35 2.46
N ARG A 324 -24.35 -19.66 3.70
CA ARG A 324 -23.39 -18.83 4.47
C ARG A 324 -22.07 -18.67 3.73
N THR A 325 -21.50 -19.77 3.24
CA THR A 325 -20.27 -19.77 2.43
C THR A 325 -20.43 -18.95 1.15
N SER A 326 -21.57 -19.08 0.46
CA SER A 326 -21.86 -18.32 -0.75
C SER A 326 -21.96 -16.81 -0.47
N GLN A 327 -22.63 -16.42 0.62
CA GLN A 327 -22.71 -15.02 1.05
C GLN A 327 -21.33 -14.45 1.42
N ALA A 328 -20.52 -15.20 2.17
CA ALA A 328 -19.16 -14.80 2.52
C ALA A 328 -18.27 -14.62 1.26
N ARG A 329 -18.39 -15.52 0.28
CA ARG A 329 -17.70 -15.40 -1.02
C ARG A 329 -18.17 -14.19 -1.81
N ALA A 330 -19.48 -13.92 -1.85
CA ALA A 330 -20.02 -12.75 -2.54
C ALA A 330 -19.54 -11.43 -1.90
N ALA A 331 -19.51 -11.35 -0.56
CA ALA A 331 -18.98 -10.20 0.17
C ALA A 331 -17.47 -10.00 -0.07
N SER A 332 -16.71 -11.10 -0.08
CA SER A 332 -15.28 -11.08 -0.39
C SER A 332 -15.03 -10.60 -1.83
N LEU A 333 -15.83 -11.06 -2.79
CA LEU A 333 -15.73 -10.63 -4.19
C LEU A 333 -16.07 -9.14 -4.36
N ALA A 334 -17.12 -8.65 -3.68
CA ALA A 334 -17.47 -7.23 -3.69
C ALA A 334 -16.33 -6.36 -3.11
N THR A 335 -15.72 -6.81 -2.01
CA THR A 335 -14.54 -6.15 -1.42
C THR A 335 -13.38 -6.10 -2.41
N ALA A 336 -13.04 -7.23 -3.02
CA ALA A 336 -11.97 -7.31 -4.02
C ALA A 336 -12.24 -6.40 -5.24
N GLN A 337 -13.50 -6.25 -5.67
CA GLN A 337 -13.86 -5.35 -6.76
C GLN A 337 -13.63 -3.88 -6.41
N VAL A 338 -14.04 -3.45 -5.22
CA VAL A 338 -13.83 -2.08 -4.74
C VAL A 338 -12.35 -1.77 -4.59
N VAL A 339 -11.60 -2.68 -3.95
CA VAL A 339 -10.14 -2.60 -3.81
C VAL A 339 -9.46 -2.47 -5.16
N ARG A 340 -9.79 -3.36 -6.11
CA ARG A 340 -9.21 -3.32 -7.47
C ARG A 340 -9.50 -2.00 -8.16
N GLN A 341 -10.73 -1.50 -8.07
CA GLN A 341 -11.10 -0.24 -8.70
C GLN A 341 -10.32 0.93 -8.10
N MET A 342 -10.21 0.99 -6.76
CA MET A 342 -9.40 1.99 -6.05
C MET A 342 -7.93 1.95 -6.47
N LEU A 343 -7.33 0.77 -6.61
CA LEU A 343 -5.95 0.63 -7.06
C LEU A 343 -5.76 1.11 -8.52
N VAL A 344 -6.71 0.80 -9.40
CA VAL A 344 -6.70 1.24 -10.81
C VAL A 344 -6.81 2.76 -10.90
N ASP A 345 -7.79 3.36 -10.21
CA ASP A 345 -7.99 4.80 -10.22
C ASP A 345 -6.82 5.53 -9.52
N GLY A 346 -6.31 4.94 -8.43
CA GLY A 346 -5.17 5.44 -7.68
C GLY A 346 -3.84 5.41 -8.46
N ALA A 347 -3.73 4.58 -9.50
CA ALA A 347 -2.58 4.60 -10.39
C ALA A 347 -2.44 5.95 -11.13
N GLY A 348 -3.55 6.65 -11.36
CA GLY A 348 -3.58 7.98 -11.99
C GLY A 348 -3.48 9.16 -11.02
N ALA A 349 -3.60 8.92 -9.71
CA ALA A 349 -3.61 10.01 -8.72
C ALA A 349 -2.26 10.75 -8.67
N THR A 350 -2.34 12.09 -8.73
CA THR A 350 -1.17 12.97 -8.82
C THR A 350 -0.79 13.64 -7.51
N GLY A 351 -1.56 13.42 -6.45
CA GLY A 351 -1.29 13.91 -5.11
C GLY A 351 -2.14 13.25 -4.02
N VAL A 352 -1.75 13.49 -2.77
CA VAL A 352 -2.35 12.89 -1.57
C VAL A 352 -3.86 13.15 -1.48
N ALA A 353 -4.32 14.34 -1.83
CA ALA A 353 -5.73 14.70 -1.72
C ALA A 353 -6.64 13.88 -2.64
N GLU A 354 -6.21 13.67 -3.88
CA GLU A 354 -6.93 12.86 -4.86
C GLU A 354 -6.98 11.39 -4.44
N ALA A 355 -5.84 10.84 -3.99
CA ALA A 355 -5.76 9.49 -3.43
C ALA A 355 -6.66 9.30 -2.20
N ALA A 356 -6.69 10.30 -1.31
CA ALA A 356 -7.52 10.26 -0.12
C ALA A 356 -9.02 10.31 -0.45
N GLU A 357 -9.43 11.04 -1.49
CA GLU A 357 -10.81 11.04 -1.98
C GLU A 357 -11.21 9.67 -2.55
N LEU A 358 -10.33 9.00 -3.29
CA LEU A 358 -10.56 7.64 -3.79
C LEU A 358 -10.76 6.64 -2.65
N LEU A 359 -9.91 6.71 -1.62
CA LEU A 359 -10.09 5.89 -0.42
C LEU A 359 -11.40 6.23 0.30
N ALA A 360 -11.78 7.51 0.40
CA ALA A 360 -13.05 7.93 0.98
C ALA A 360 -14.26 7.30 0.28
N ARG A 361 -14.25 7.24 -1.06
CA ARG A 361 -15.29 6.57 -1.88
C ARG A 361 -15.30 5.06 -1.67
N ALA A 362 -14.12 4.43 -1.63
CA ALA A 362 -14.00 2.99 -1.43
C ALA A 362 -14.51 2.55 -0.05
N VAL A 363 -14.11 3.26 1.02
CA VAL A 363 -14.58 3.01 2.38
C VAL A 363 -16.09 3.23 2.49
N GLN A 364 -16.63 4.30 1.87
CA GLN A 364 -18.08 4.57 1.86
C GLN A 364 -18.88 3.43 1.22
N ALA A 365 -18.41 2.94 0.06
CA ALA A 365 -19.07 1.85 -0.65
C ALA A 365 -19.10 0.56 0.18
N LEU A 366 -18.01 0.22 0.88
CA LEU A 366 -17.91 -0.98 1.70
C LEU A 366 -18.67 -0.86 3.04
N ALA A 367 -18.57 0.31 3.69
CA ALA A 367 -19.30 0.59 4.93
C ALA A 367 -20.82 0.76 4.69
N GLY A 368 -21.22 0.98 3.43
CA GLY A 368 -22.60 1.20 2.99
C GLY A 368 -23.19 2.48 3.56
N THR A 369 -22.37 3.52 3.70
CA THR A 369 -22.67 4.81 4.33
C THR A 369 -23.11 5.86 3.31
N ASP A 370 -23.73 6.93 3.79
CA ASP A 370 -24.38 7.93 2.94
C ASP A 370 -23.42 9.00 2.44
N ARG A 371 -22.37 9.30 3.23
CA ARG A 371 -21.46 10.43 2.99
C ARG A 371 -20.04 10.06 3.39
N SER A 372 -19.04 10.68 2.77
CA SER A 372 -17.63 10.47 3.12
C SER A 372 -16.83 11.75 2.98
N ALA A 373 -15.76 11.90 3.74
CA ALA A 373 -14.82 12.99 3.56
C ALA A 373 -13.41 12.56 3.97
N ALA A 374 -12.41 13.01 3.22
CA ALA A 374 -11.01 12.93 3.60
C ALA A 374 -10.54 14.27 4.17
N TYR A 375 -9.96 14.24 5.36
CA TYR A 375 -9.43 15.39 6.09
C TYR A 375 -7.92 15.26 6.10
N LEU A 376 -7.20 16.21 5.51
CA LEU A 376 -5.76 16.19 5.38
C LEU A 376 -5.11 17.16 6.38
N LEU A 377 -3.91 16.82 6.82
CA LEU A 377 -3.09 17.68 7.67
C LEU A 377 -2.27 18.65 6.83
N GLY A 378 -2.14 19.88 7.33
CA GLY A 378 -1.10 20.81 6.92
C GLY A 378 0.25 20.44 7.54
N ASP A 379 1.30 21.18 7.17
CA ASP A 379 2.66 20.95 7.69
C ASP A 379 2.82 21.30 9.18
N ASP A 380 1.86 22.00 9.76
CA ASP A 380 1.78 22.40 11.17
C ASP A 380 0.87 21.49 12.02
N ASP A 381 0.53 20.30 11.52
CA ASP A 381 -0.40 19.33 12.14
C ASP A 381 -1.81 19.89 12.41
N THR A 382 -2.20 20.96 11.70
CA THR A 382 -3.59 21.45 11.69
C THR A 382 -4.40 20.77 10.60
N ILE A 383 -5.71 20.64 10.81
CA ILE A 383 -6.63 20.13 9.79
C ILE A 383 -6.73 21.17 8.68
N GLY A 384 -6.14 20.87 7.53
CA GLY A 384 -6.08 21.76 6.37
C GLY A 384 -7.16 21.46 5.36
N GLU A 385 -6.78 20.79 4.28
CA GLU A 385 -7.64 20.52 3.15
C GLU A 385 -8.66 19.40 3.43
N VAL A 386 -9.91 19.57 2.98
CA VAL A 386 -10.97 18.56 3.12
C VAL A 386 -11.57 18.23 1.76
N ARG A 387 -11.58 16.93 1.40
CA ARG A 387 -12.18 16.39 0.18
C ARG A 387 -13.50 15.72 0.52
N HIS A 388 -14.60 16.38 0.17
CA HIS A 388 -15.95 15.90 0.45
C HIS A 388 -16.50 14.98 -0.65
N VAL A 389 -17.14 13.90 -0.25
CA VAL A 389 -17.81 12.92 -1.12
C VAL A 389 -19.29 12.81 -0.69
N ASP A 390 -20.18 13.24 -1.57
CA ASP A 390 -21.65 13.22 -1.38
C ASP A 390 -22.15 14.05 -0.18
N TRP A 391 -21.39 15.08 0.23
CA TRP A 391 -21.82 16.03 1.26
C TRP A 391 -22.70 17.17 0.69
N PRO A 392 -23.80 17.56 1.39
CA PRO A 392 -24.52 18.80 1.12
C PRO A 392 -23.66 20.04 1.39
N GLU A 393 -23.84 21.10 0.59
CA GLU A 393 -23.03 22.33 0.69
C GLU A 393 -23.11 23.01 2.06
N ALA A 394 -24.29 23.01 2.69
CA ALA A 394 -24.48 23.56 4.04
C ALA A 394 -23.57 22.88 5.08
N HIS A 395 -23.35 21.57 4.96
CA HIS A 395 -22.51 20.83 5.91
C HIS A 395 -21.02 21.07 5.67
N LYS A 396 -20.61 21.32 4.42
CA LYS A 396 -19.22 21.69 4.10
C LYS A 396 -18.81 22.99 4.79
N GLN A 397 -19.71 23.99 4.82
CA GLN A 397 -19.47 25.26 5.52
C GLN A 397 -19.32 25.07 7.06
N VAL A 398 -20.09 24.15 7.64
CA VAL A 398 -19.95 23.81 9.08
C VAL A 398 -18.59 23.19 9.35
N ILE A 399 -18.11 22.27 8.52
CA ILE A 399 -16.78 21.68 8.64
C ILE A 399 -15.68 22.74 8.49
N GLN A 400 -15.78 23.58 7.45
CA GLN A 400 -14.82 24.64 7.19
C GLN A 400 -14.70 25.62 8.37
N SER A 401 -15.81 25.96 9.02
CA SER A 401 -15.83 26.92 10.14
C SER A 401 -15.45 26.31 11.50
N ARG A 402 -15.66 25.00 11.71
CA ARG A 402 -15.49 24.36 13.03
C ARG A 402 -14.29 23.43 13.16
N LEU A 403 -13.75 22.93 12.06
CA LEU A 403 -12.63 21.97 12.06
C LEU A 403 -11.39 22.48 11.32
N VAL A 404 -11.54 23.09 10.14
CA VAL A 404 -10.38 23.53 9.35
C VAL A 404 -9.61 24.64 10.10
N GLY A 405 -8.29 24.50 10.14
CA GLY A 405 -7.36 25.36 10.87
C GLY A 405 -7.20 25.02 12.36
N ARG A 406 -7.87 23.98 12.87
CA ARG A 406 -7.67 23.50 14.25
C ARG A 406 -6.52 22.48 14.34
N PRO A 407 -5.75 22.45 15.43
CA PRO A 407 -4.80 21.37 15.68
C PRO A 407 -5.52 20.02 15.71
N ALA A 408 -5.01 19.05 14.95
CA ALA A 408 -5.66 17.74 14.87
C ALA A 408 -5.65 16.99 16.22
N ALA A 409 -4.62 17.20 17.04
CA ALA A 409 -4.51 16.63 18.39
C ALA A 409 -5.67 17.02 19.33
N ASP A 410 -6.36 18.14 19.08
CA ASP A 410 -7.50 18.58 19.88
C ASP A 410 -8.75 17.72 19.65
N VAL A 411 -8.81 16.97 18.54
CA VAL A 411 -9.95 16.14 18.18
C VAL A 411 -9.75 14.73 18.74
N PRO A 412 -10.61 14.24 19.68
CA PRO A 412 -10.40 12.94 20.32
C PRO A 412 -10.42 11.76 19.35
N LEU A 413 -11.30 11.79 18.34
CA LEU A 413 -11.29 10.81 17.24
C LEU A 413 -9.92 10.71 16.58
N TRP A 414 -9.26 11.84 16.37
CA TRP A 414 -7.97 11.89 15.69
C TRP A 414 -6.86 11.24 16.50
N ARG A 415 -6.81 11.53 17.81
CA ARG A 415 -5.87 10.88 18.74
C ARG A 415 -6.06 9.37 18.75
N LEU A 416 -7.30 8.91 18.89
CA LEU A 416 -7.60 7.48 18.92
C LEU A 416 -7.18 6.78 17.61
N THR A 417 -7.55 7.34 16.47
CA THR A 417 -7.24 6.74 15.17
C THR A 417 -5.73 6.76 14.87
N SER A 418 -5.02 7.81 15.29
CA SER A 418 -3.56 7.90 15.21
C SER A 418 -2.86 6.85 16.08
N GLU A 419 -3.32 6.63 17.30
CA GLU A 419 -2.72 5.69 18.25
C GLU A 419 -2.96 4.24 17.84
N GLN A 420 -4.18 3.91 17.41
CA GLN A 420 -4.55 2.54 17.07
C GLN A 420 -4.10 2.12 15.67
N LYS A 421 -3.86 3.08 14.77
CA LYS A 421 -3.55 2.85 13.35
C LYS A 421 -4.55 1.90 12.64
N LEU A 422 -5.77 1.80 13.15
CA LEU A 422 -6.83 0.90 12.67
C LEU A 422 -8.14 1.67 12.50
N PRO A 423 -9.06 1.17 11.66
CA PRO A 423 -10.38 1.78 11.52
C PRO A 423 -11.18 1.77 12.83
N VAL A 424 -11.77 2.92 13.17
CA VAL A 424 -12.62 3.10 14.35
C VAL A 424 -14.08 3.13 13.91
N PHE A 425 -14.92 2.26 14.47
CA PHE A 425 -16.35 2.15 14.17
C PHE A 425 -17.18 2.72 15.33
N VAL A 426 -18.03 3.69 15.04
CA VAL A 426 -18.90 4.35 16.01
C VAL A 426 -20.37 4.11 15.65
N GLU A 427 -21.01 3.22 16.41
CA GLU A 427 -22.38 2.75 16.13
C GLU A 427 -23.45 3.81 16.41
N ASP A 428 -23.21 4.68 17.39
CA ASP A 428 -24.06 5.84 17.71
C ASP A 428 -23.17 7.04 18.04
N ALA A 429 -23.15 8.00 17.12
CA ALA A 429 -22.31 9.19 17.18
C ALA A 429 -22.71 10.17 18.30
N LEU A 430 -24.00 10.23 18.68
CA LEU A 430 -24.48 11.13 19.73
C LEU A 430 -24.16 10.60 21.14
N SER A 431 -23.92 9.29 21.25
CA SER A 431 -23.49 8.64 22.49
C SER A 431 -21.97 8.55 22.66
N SER A 432 -21.19 8.99 21.65
CA SER A 432 -19.73 8.85 21.60
C SER A 432 -19.03 10.17 21.91
N ASP A 433 -18.01 10.12 22.75
CA ASP A 433 -17.19 11.29 23.12
C ASP A 433 -16.07 11.59 22.11
N LEU A 434 -16.00 10.86 20.98
CA LEU A 434 -14.92 10.98 20.00
C LEU A 434 -15.04 12.21 19.09
N LEU A 435 -16.27 12.68 18.86
CA LEU A 435 -16.56 13.93 18.15
C LEU A 435 -17.45 14.81 19.04
N ASP A 436 -17.35 16.14 18.88
CA ASP A 436 -18.28 17.06 19.55
C ASP A 436 -19.72 16.71 19.14
N PRO A 437 -20.62 16.35 20.08
CA PRO A 437 -22.01 16.01 19.77
C PRO A 437 -22.74 17.12 19.01
N ARG A 438 -22.40 18.40 19.28
CA ARG A 438 -22.98 19.55 18.55
C ARG A 438 -22.48 19.63 17.12
N LEU A 439 -21.27 19.16 16.85
CA LEU A 439 -20.75 19.05 15.50
C LEU A 439 -21.47 17.91 14.77
N ALA A 440 -21.50 16.70 15.37
CA ALA A 440 -22.17 15.53 14.79
C ALA A 440 -23.64 15.82 14.45
N GLN A 441 -24.36 16.50 15.35
CA GLN A 441 -25.74 16.92 15.12
C GLN A 441 -25.87 17.97 14.02
N ALA A 442 -24.92 18.91 13.88
CA ALA A 442 -24.96 19.95 12.86
C ALA A 442 -24.69 19.44 11.42
N ILE A 443 -24.16 18.22 11.27
CA ILE A 443 -23.88 17.57 9.99
C ILE A 443 -24.74 16.31 9.75
N ASP A 444 -25.73 16.07 10.62
CA ASP A 444 -26.61 14.89 10.64
C ASP A 444 -25.84 13.55 10.68
N LEU A 445 -24.74 13.48 11.42
CA LEU A 445 -23.94 12.27 11.53
C LEU A 445 -24.48 11.40 12.68
N ALA A 446 -25.14 10.29 12.35
CA ALA A 446 -25.74 9.40 13.34
C ALA A 446 -24.83 8.22 13.72
N SER A 447 -24.02 7.74 12.77
CA SER A 447 -23.01 6.70 12.97
C SER A 447 -21.89 6.90 11.94
N TYR A 448 -20.65 6.51 12.26
CA TYR A 448 -19.52 6.70 11.35
C TYR A 448 -18.39 5.70 11.52
N VAL A 449 -17.56 5.62 10.49
CA VAL A 449 -16.29 4.89 10.48
C VAL A 449 -15.18 5.88 10.14
N SER A 450 -14.12 5.87 10.95
CA SER A 450 -12.89 6.64 10.70
C SER A 450 -11.77 5.70 10.28
N VAL A 451 -11.02 6.08 9.26
CA VAL A 451 -9.91 5.34 8.68
C VAL A 451 -8.69 6.25 8.61
N PRO A 452 -7.51 5.82 9.08
CA PRO A 452 -6.30 6.63 8.97
C PRO A 452 -5.72 6.66 7.56
N LEU A 453 -5.10 7.79 7.20
CA LEU A 453 -4.32 7.96 5.97
C LEU A 453 -2.84 8.05 6.34
N PHE A 454 -2.08 6.99 6.07
CA PHE A 454 -0.64 6.95 6.32
C PHE A 454 0.15 6.96 5.01
N ALA A 455 1.32 7.60 5.05
CA ALA A 455 2.42 7.35 4.12
C ALA A 455 3.65 7.00 4.94
N GLY A 456 4.10 5.73 4.87
CA GLY A 456 5.03 5.17 5.85
C GLY A 456 4.48 5.28 7.28
N ASP A 457 5.25 5.88 8.18
CA ASP A 457 4.83 6.13 9.58
C ASP A 457 4.18 7.50 9.81
N ARG A 458 4.13 8.37 8.79
CA ARG A 458 3.53 9.71 8.91
C ARG A 458 2.03 9.63 8.67
N LEU A 459 1.24 10.09 9.64
CA LEU A 459 -0.18 10.32 9.47
C LEU A 459 -0.38 11.57 8.61
N LEU A 460 -1.06 11.43 7.48
CA LEU A 460 -1.35 12.53 6.56
C LEU A 460 -2.77 13.07 6.73
N GLY A 461 -3.65 12.32 7.40
CA GLY A 461 -5.06 12.65 7.48
C GLY A 461 -5.93 11.50 7.96
N LEU A 462 -7.24 11.71 7.91
CA LEU A 462 -8.25 10.70 8.20
C LEU A 462 -9.35 10.74 7.12
N VAL A 463 -9.88 9.58 6.78
CA VAL A 463 -11.17 9.45 6.10
C VAL A 463 -12.23 9.24 7.17
N VAL A 464 -13.34 9.97 7.09
CA VAL A 464 -14.53 9.72 7.91
C VAL A 464 -15.73 9.51 6.99
N THR A 465 -16.33 8.33 7.08
CA THR A 465 -17.56 8.00 6.36
C THR A 465 -18.71 7.76 7.32
N GLY A 466 -19.89 8.28 6.97
CA GLY A 466 -20.98 8.47 7.92
C GLY A 466 -22.35 8.10 7.36
N SER A 467 -23.23 7.60 8.23
CA SER A 467 -24.64 7.45 7.91
C SER A 467 -25.51 8.49 8.63
N VAL A 468 -26.56 8.91 7.93
CA VAL A 468 -27.61 9.79 8.47
C VAL A 468 -28.78 9.00 9.07
N THR A 469 -28.85 7.70 8.82
CA THR A 469 -29.98 6.83 9.19
C THR A 469 -29.81 6.18 10.57
N GLY A 470 -29.70 7.00 11.61
CA GLY A 470 -29.67 6.53 13.00
C GLY A 470 -28.45 5.66 13.37
N ALA A 471 -28.52 5.02 14.53
CA ALA A 471 -27.47 4.14 15.02
C ALA A 471 -27.36 2.87 14.14
N ARG A 472 -26.13 2.44 13.87
CA ARG A 472 -25.83 1.33 12.94
C ARG A 472 -24.82 0.36 13.51
N LYS A 473 -25.13 -0.94 13.41
CA LYS A 473 -24.16 -2.01 13.65
C LYS A 473 -23.56 -2.49 12.33
N TRP A 474 -22.23 -2.55 12.26
CA TRP A 474 -21.51 -3.16 11.14
C TRP A 474 -21.16 -4.60 11.44
N SER A 475 -21.44 -5.49 10.50
CA SER A 475 -21.12 -6.90 10.61
C SER A 475 -19.61 -7.14 10.60
N PRO A 476 -19.13 -8.29 11.10
CA PRO A 476 -17.71 -8.65 11.06
C PRO A 476 -17.10 -8.56 9.66
N GLU A 477 -17.87 -8.93 8.63
CA GLU A 477 -17.45 -8.92 7.23
C GLU A 477 -17.20 -7.49 6.73
N VAL A 478 -18.08 -6.54 7.06
CA VAL A 478 -17.88 -5.13 6.69
C VAL A 478 -16.69 -4.53 7.42
N ARG A 479 -16.52 -4.87 8.71
CA ARG A 479 -15.37 -4.42 9.50
C ARG A 479 -14.05 -4.90 8.90
N GLU A 480 -14.01 -6.15 8.43
CA GLU A 480 -12.84 -6.72 7.76
C GLU A 480 -12.59 -6.10 6.38
N ALA A 481 -13.64 -5.91 5.58
CA ALA A 481 -13.54 -5.27 4.28
C ALA A 481 -12.96 -3.85 4.38
N VAL A 482 -13.41 -3.05 5.35
CA VAL A 482 -12.88 -1.71 5.60
C VAL A 482 -11.43 -1.76 6.08
N ARG A 483 -11.06 -2.72 6.94
CA ARG A 483 -9.65 -2.92 7.34
C ARG A 483 -8.76 -3.21 6.14
N GLN A 484 -9.19 -4.10 5.25
CA GLN A 484 -8.45 -4.42 4.04
C GLN A 484 -8.28 -3.20 3.13
N VAL A 485 -9.37 -2.47 2.85
CA VAL A 485 -9.31 -1.28 1.99
C VAL A 485 -8.45 -0.17 2.60
N THR A 486 -8.40 -0.07 3.93
CA THR A 486 -7.53 0.87 4.65
C THR A 486 -6.06 0.58 4.39
N LEU A 487 -5.67 -0.70 4.51
CA LEU A 487 -4.28 -1.13 4.28
C LEU A 487 -3.86 -0.87 2.83
N GLU A 488 -4.68 -1.30 1.88
CA GLU A 488 -4.38 -1.15 0.45
C GLU A 488 -4.47 0.31 -0.02
N GLY A 489 -5.38 1.09 0.58
CA GLY A 489 -5.51 2.52 0.34
C GLY A 489 -4.30 3.31 0.84
N GLY A 490 -3.65 2.88 1.93
CA GLY A 490 -2.38 3.44 2.38
C GLY A 490 -1.31 3.40 1.30
N LEU A 491 -1.20 2.29 0.55
CA LEU A 491 -0.27 2.18 -0.59
C LEU A 491 -0.61 3.15 -1.72
N VAL A 492 -1.90 3.40 -1.98
CA VAL A 492 -2.32 4.38 -3.00
C VAL A 492 -1.90 5.79 -2.59
N VAL A 493 -2.13 6.15 -1.32
CA VAL A 493 -1.76 7.44 -0.76
C VAL A 493 -0.24 7.64 -0.77
N GLU A 494 0.53 6.63 -0.38
CA GLU A 494 1.99 6.66 -0.38
C GLU A 494 2.56 6.85 -1.79
N ASN A 495 2.07 6.09 -2.78
CA ASN A 495 2.51 6.24 -4.17
C ASN A 495 2.17 7.63 -4.73
N ALA A 496 0.99 8.17 -4.39
CA ALA A 496 0.61 9.52 -4.80
C ALA A 496 1.52 10.60 -4.16
N ALA A 497 1.91 10.42 -2.89
CA ALA A 497 2.85 11.30 -2.21
C ALA A 497 4.23 11.29 -2.89
N LEU A 498 4.76 10.11 -3.21
CA LEU A 498 6.04 9.95 -3.92
C LEU A 498 6.02 10.63 -5.29
N ARG A 499 4.93 10.46 -6.06
CA ARG A 499 4.76 11.11 -7.36
C ARG A 499 4.69 12.63 -7.25
N ALA A 500 4.05 13.16 -6.21
CA ALA A 500 3.98 14.60 -5.99
C ALA A 500 5.38 15.19 -5.72
N VAL A 501 6.18 14.52 -4.90
CA VAL A 501 7.58 14.89 -4.64
C VAL A 501 8.42 14.82 -5.91
N GLU A 502 8.30 13.73 -6.68
CA GLU A 502 9.05 13.58 -7.93
C GLU A 502 8.66 14.65 -8.96
N LYS A 503 7.37 14.99 -9.06
CA LYS A 503 6.90 16.06 -9.95
C LYS A 503 7.50 17.42 -9.56
N LEU A 504 7.53 17.74 -8.27
CA LEU A 504 8.18 18.96 -7.77
C LEU A 504 9.68 18.96 -8.07
N ARG A 505 10.35 17.82 -7.87
CA ARG A 505 11.77 17.65 -8.19
C ARG A 505 12.05 17.83 -9.69
N LEU A 506 11.24 17.24 -10.56
CA LEU A 506 11.35 17.40 -12.01
C LEU A 506 11.10 18.85 -12.44
N GLN A 507 10.17 19.54 -11.79
CA GLN A 507 9.95 20.97 -12.04
C GLN A 507 11.14 21.82 -11.61
N GLN A 508 11.72 21.54 -10.43
CA GLN A 508 12.95 22.20 -9.97
C GLN A 508 14.12 21.94 -10.92
N LEU A 509 14.34 20.68 -11.30
CA LEU A 509 15.37 20.30 -12.29
C LEU A 509 15.16 20.99 -13.64
N ALA A 510 13.90 21.16 -14.08
CA ALA A 510 13.60 21.90 -15.31
C ALA A 510 13.89 23.40 -15.18
N THR A 511 13.64 24.00 -14.01
CA THR A 511 14.03 25.39 -13.72
C THR A 511 15.54 25.54 -13.69
N GLU A 512 16.25 24.67 -12.96
CA GLU A 512 17.72 24.64 -12.85
C GLU A 512 18.41 24.39 -14.21
N ALA A 513 17.80 23.59 -15.09
CA ALA A 513 18.34 23.34 -16.43
C ALA A 513 18.41 24.59 -17.31
N HIS A 514 17.56 25.59 -17.07
CA HIS A 514 17.40 26.76 -17.94
C HIS A 514 17.67 28.12 -17.26
N HIS A 515 17.92 28.14 -15.96
CA HIS A 515 18.20 29.35 -15.18
C HIS A 515 19.51 29.23 -14.41
N ASP A 516 20.16 30.36 -14.17
CA ASP A 516 21.33 30.51 -13.32
C ASP A 516 20.87 30.53 -11.85
N PRO A 517 21.39 29.64 -10.99
CA PRO A 517 20.90 29.51 -9.61
C PRO A 517 21.24 30.70 -8.73
N LEU A 518 22.27 31.49 -9.07
CA LEU A 518 22.67 32.68 -8.30
C LEU A 518 21.76 33.87 -8.62
N THR A 519 21.64 34.23 -9.90
CA THR A 519 20.94 35.45 -10.32
C THR A 519 19.47 35.25 -10.67
N GLY A 520 19.03 34.01 -10.87
CA GLY A 520 17.68 33.66 -11.34
C GLY A 520 17.44 33.95 -12.83
N LEU A 521 18.41 34.57 -13.52
CA LEU A 521 18.34 34.84 -14.95
C LEU A 521 18.39 33.54 -15.78
N PRO A 522 17.94 33.55 -17.04
CA PRO A 522 18.29 32.52 -18.01
C PRO A 522 19.79 32.18 -17.97
N ASN A 523 20.12 30.90 -17.99
CA ASN A 523 21.52 30.46 -18.07
C ASN A 523 22.01 30.42 -19.53
N ARG A 524 23.32 30.18 -19.69
CA ARG A 524 23.98 29.99 -20.99
C ARG A 524 23.24 29.02 -21.92
N ARG A 525 22.70 27.92 -21.38
CA ARG A 525 21.98 26.93 -22.18
C ARG A 525 20.71 27.51 -22.79
N ARG A 526 19.85 28.14 -21.98
CA ARG A 526 18.63 28.79 -22.45
C ARG A 526 18.91 29.91 -23.45
N PHE A 527 19.99 30.67 -23.26
CA PHE A 527 20.42 31.70 -24.21
C PHE A 527 20.76 31.11 -25.58
N ILE A 528 21.56 30.04 -25.60
CA ILE A 528 21.98 29.37 -26.85
C ILE A 528 20.76 28.79 -27.57
N GLU A 529 19.86 28.10 -26.87
CA GLU A 529 18.64 27.52 -27.45
C GLU A 529 17.76 28.60 -28.09
N GLN A 530 17.57 29.75 -27.42
CA GLN A 530 16.80 30.87 -27.97
C GLN A 530 17.50 31.55 -29.15
N LEU A 531 18.83 31.69 -29.10
CA LEU A 531 19.62 32.23 -30.20
C LEU A 531 19.52 31.33 -31.44
N GLU A 532 19.65 30.02 -31.29
CA GLU A 532 19.45 29.06 -32.38
C GLU A 532 18.05 29.15 -32.98
N ALA A 533 17.01 29.18 -32.13
CA ALA A 533 15.63 29.35 -32.59
C ALA A 533 15.41 30.66 -33.36
N THR A 534 16.08 31.74 -32.96
CA THR A 534 15.99 33.06 -33.60
C THR A 534 16.75 33.10 -34.93
N VAL A 535 17.95 32.51 -34.99
CA VAL A 535 18.80 32.49 -36.20
C VAL A 535 18.25 31.56 -37.27
N TYR A 536 17.73 30.39 -36.88
CA TYR A 536 17.28 29.35 -37.83
C TYR A 536 15.75 29.30 -38.04
N GLY A 537 14.99 30.15 -37.36
CA GLY A 537 13.53 30.22 -37.48
C GLY A 537 13.03 30.68 -38.86
N THR A 538 11.90 30.13 -39.31
CA THR A 538 11.26 30.52 -40.58
C THR A 538 10.70 31.93 -40.50
N GLY A 539 11.26 32.86 -41.29
CA GLY A 539 10.86 34.28 -41.29
C GLY A 539 11.90 35.24 -40.69
N ALA A 540 13.14 34.79 -40.49
CA ALA A 540 14.28 35.53 -39.93
C ALA A 540 14.28 37.03 -40.29
N ARG A 541 13.80 37.83 -39.34
CA ARG A 541 14.08 39.26 -39.24
C ARG A 541 15.37 39.36 -38.43
N GLY A 542 16.30 40.23 -38.83
CA GLY A 542 17.65 40.28 -38.24
C GLY A 542 17.66 40.38 -36.71
N CYS A 543 18.72 39.92 -36.06
CA CYS A 543 18.86 39.97 -34.60
C CYS A 543 20.23 40.48 -34.19
N ALA A 544 20.36 40.93 -32.95
CA ALA A 544 21.64 41.34 -32.38
C ALA A 544 21.98 40.52 -31.14
N VAL A 545 23.25 40.16 -31.00
CA VAL A 545 23.84 39.51 -29.83
C VAL A 545 24.80 40.48 -29.17
N LEU A 546 24.58 40.75 -27.89
CA LEU A 546 25.44 41.57 -27.06
C LEU A 546 26.12 40.67 -26.04
N MET A 547 27.45 40.71 -25.96
CA MET A 547 28.22 40.11 -24.87
C MET A 547 28.65 41.22 -23.91
N ILE A 548 28.53 40.99 -22.60
CA ILE A 548 28.75 41.98 -21.55
C ILE A 548 29.69 41.36 -20.51
N ASP A 549 30.75 42.07 -20.15
CA ASP A 549 31.70 41.70 -19.11
C ASP A 549 31.79 42.86 -18.11
N LEU A 550 31.70 42.55 -16.81
CA LEU A 550 31.86 43.54 -15.74
C LEU A 550 33.34 43.86 -15.51
N ASP A 551 33.71 45.11 -15.76
CA ASP A 551 35.09 45.54 -15.65
C ASP A 551 35.58 45.49 -14.20
N ARG A 552 36.76 44.88 -14.01
CA ARG A 552 37.45 44.73 -12.71
C ARG A 552 36.65 43.96 -11.65
N PHE A 553 35.69 43.13 -12.04
CA PHE A 553 34.98 42.26 -11.11
C PHE A 553 35.94 41.37 -10.29
N LYS A 554 37.03 40.89 -10.91
CA LYS A 554 38.09 40.15 -10.19
C LYS A 554 38.74 40.97 -9.07
N GLU A 555 39.00 42.27 -9.27
CA GLU A 555 39.56 43.14 -8.23
C GLU A 555 38.57 43.33 -7.07
N ILE A 556 37.27 43.34 -7.36
CA ILE A 556 36.20 43.40 -6.35
C ILE A 556 36.19 42.11 -5.53
N ASN A 557 36.23 40.95 -6.18
CA ASN A 557 36.31 39.66 -5.48
C ASN A 557 37.58 39.52 -4.65
N ASP A 558 38.73 39.94 -5.19
CA ASP A 558 40.03 39.88 -4.50
C ASP A 558 40.09 40.85 -3.30
N SER A 559 39.37 41.97 -3.34
CA SER A 559 39.40 43.00 -2.29
C SER A 559 38.32 42.84 -1.21
N PHE A 560 37.14 42.33 -1.58
CA PHE A 560 35.96 42.29 -0.71
C PHE A 560 35.39 40.88 -0.49
N GLY A 561 35.97 39.87 -1.13
CA GLY A 561 35.55 38.48 -1.04
C GLY A 561 34.44 38.12 -2.03
N HIS A 562 34.33 36.82 -2.33
CA HIS A 562 33.42 36.32 -3.36
C HIS A 562 31.94 36.52 -3.01
N SER A 563 31.57 36.53 -1.73
CA SER A 563 30.17 36.77 -1.31
C SER A 563 29.68 38.16 -1.73
N VAL A 564 30.55 39.18 -1.65
CA VAL A 564 30.24 40.55 -2.11
C VAL A 564 30.12 40.59 -3.64
N GLY A 565 30.93 39.80 -4.35
CA GLY A 565 30.79 39.60 -5.79
C GLY A 565 29.47 38.94 -6.18
N ASP A 566 29.05 37.91 -5.45
CA ASP A 566 27.79 37.22 -5.68
C ASP A 566 26.57 38.14 -5.43
N ASP A 567 26.60 38.92 -4.35
CA ASP A 567 25.57 39.92 -4.06
C ASP A 567 25.54 41.01 -5.15
N LEU A 568 26.71 41.44 -5.64
CA LEU A 568 26.80 42.37 -6.75
C LEU A 568 26.14 41.80 -8.01
N LEU A 569 26.42 40.55 -8.36
CA LEU A 569 25.83 39.89 -9.54
C LEU A 569 24.29 39.77 -9.42
N CYS A 570 23.79 39.46 -8.22
CA CYS A 570 22.36 39.44 -7.91
C CYS A 570 21.68 40.82 -8.09
N LEU A 571 22.42 41.92 -7.94
CA LEU A 571 21.92 43.28 -8.17
C LEU A 571 22.07 43.74 -9.63
N VAL A 572 23.14 43.33 -10.30
CA VAL A 572 23.44 43.66 -11.70
C VAL A 572 22.35 43.10 -12.61
N GLY A 573 21.98 41.83 -12.45
CA GLY A 573 20.99 41.16 -13.30
C GLY A 573 19.65 41.92 -13.42
N PRO A 574 18.95 42.19 -12.30
CA PRO A 574 17.71 42.98 -12.31
C PRO A 574 17.90 44.42 -12.81
N ARG A 575 19.11 45.00 -12.69
CA ARG A 575 19.38 46.35 -13.20
C ARG A 575 19.49 46.37 -14.72
N LEU A 576 20.19 45.40 -15.30
CA LEU A 576 20.25 45.19 -16.74
C LEU A 576 18.88 44.84 -17.31
N GLU A 577 18.11 43.99 -16.65
CA GLU A 577 16.76 43.59 -17.12
C GLU A 577 15.80 44.78 -17.23
N ARG A 578 15.87 45.76 -16.32
CA ARG A 578 15.08 46.99 -16.39
C ARG A 578 15.42 47.91 -17.57
N ALA A 579 16.61 47.77 -18.14
CA ALA A 579 17.04 48.53 -19.32
C ALA A 579 16.61 47.88 -20.65
N LEU A 580 15.98 46.69 -20.60
CA LEU A 580 15.55 45.92 -21.76
C LEU A 580 14.05 46.01 -22.00
N GLN A 581 13.62 45.74 -23.24
CA GLN A 581 12.21 45.74 -23.61
C GLN A 581 11.60 44.34 -23.53
N PRO A 582 10.26 44.23 -23.39
CA PRO A 582 9.58 42.93 -23.48
C PRO A 582 9.89 42.22 -24.80
N GLY A 583 10.49 41.03 -24.72
CA GLY A 583 10.92 40.24 -25.88
C GLY A 583 12.43 40.15 -26.05
N ASP A 584 13.20 41.04 -25.43
CA ASP A 584 14.65 40.90 -25.29
C ASP A 584 14.96 39.80 -24.25
N LEU A 585 16.05 39.05 -24.46
CA LEU A 585 16.48 38.00 -23.54
C LEU A 585 17.81 38.37 -22.91
N LEU A 586 17.83 38.57 -21.60
CA LEU A 586 19.04 38.64 -20.78
C LEU A 586 19.39 37.26 -20.24
N ALA A 587 20.66 36.89 -20.26
CA ALA A 587 21.17 35.66 -19.65
C ALA A 587 22.51 35.91 -18.97
N ARG A 588 22.82 35.09 -17.96
CA ARG A 588 24.18 35.00 -17.41
C ARG A 588 24.93 33.85 -18.07
N MET A 589 26.11 34.15 -18.60
CA MET A 589 26.93 33.19 -19.34
C MET A 589 27.89 32.40 -18.46
N GLY A 590 28.27 32.99 -17.32
CA GLY A 590 29.14 32.41 -16.29
C GLY A 590 30.04 33.49 -15.70
N GLY A 591 30.50 33.35 -14.43
CA GLY A 591 31.34 34.36 -13.79
C GLY A 591 30.68 35.75 -13.77
N ASP A 592 31.37 36.73 -14.33
CA ASP A 592 30.98 38.13 -14.53
C ASP A 592 30.40 38.43 -15.92
N GLU A 593 30.18 37.41 -16.75
CA GLU A 593 29.69 37.56 -18.12
C GLU A 593 28.16 37.46 -18.22
N PHE A 594 27.57 38.41 -18.93
CA PHE A 594 26.15 38.43 -19.31
C PHE A 594 26.02 38.51 -20.83
N ALA A 595 24.89 38.04 -21.35
CA ALA A 595 24.57 38.18 -22.76
C ALA A 595 23.12 38.67 -22.95
N VAL A 596 22.92 39.48 -23.98
CA VAL A 596 21.60 39.93 -24.40
C VAL A 596 21.35 39.53 -25.85
N LEU A 597 20.19 38.92 -26.10
CA LEU A 597 19.68 38.64 -27.43
C LEU A 597 18.53 39.61 -27.71
N LEU A 598 18.65 40.36 -28.82
CA LEU A 598 17.65 41.30 -29.31
C LEU A 598 17.03 40.75 -30.60
N PRO A 599 15.83 40.14 -30.55
CA PRO A 599 15.12 39.72 -31.74
C PRO A 599 14.66 40.94 -32.56
N GLU A 600 14.69 40.85 -33.89
CA GLU A 600 14.24 41.93 -34.79
C GLU A 600 14.99 43.26 -34.54
N ALA A 601 16.32 43.19 -34.41
CA ALA A 601 17.17 44.34 -34.11
C ALA A 601 18.18 44.62 -35.22
N ASP A 602 18.35 45.91 -35.54
CA ASP A 602 19.41 46.42 -36.40
C ASP A 602 20.55 47.03 -35.56
N GLU A 603 21.59 47.52 -36.24
CA GLU A 603 22.76 48.13 -35.59
C GLU A 603 22.40 49.34 -34.72
N ALA A 604 21.40 50.13 -35.13
CA ALA A 604 20.97 51.32 -34.39
C ALA A 604 20.35 50.92 -33.04
N ARG A 605 19.42 49.96 -33.05
CA ARG A 605 18.81 49.42 -31.83
C ARG A 605 19.85 48.75 -30.94
N ALA A 606 20.76 47.97 -31.51
CA ALA A 606 21.79 47.27 -30.74
C ALA A 606 22.73 48.26 -30.01
N ARG A 607 23.10 49.38 -30.66
CA ARG A 607 23.89 50.45 -30.03
C ARG A 607 23.11 51.21 -28.96
N GLU A 608 21.85 51.52 -29.21
CA GLU A 608 20.98 52.18 -28.24
C GLU A 608 20.87 51.35 -26.95
N VAL A 609 20.58 50.05 -27.09
CA VAL A 609 20.50 49.12 -25.95
C VAL A 609 21.84 48.97 -25.25
N ALA A 610 22.95 48.81 -25.97
CA ALA A 610 24.28 48.73 -25.35
C ALA A 610 24.62 50.01 -24.55
N GLY A 611 24.32 51.19 -25.09
CA GLY A 611 24.48 52.46 -24.38
C GLY A 611 23.60 52.55 -23.13
N GLY A 612 22.35 52.11 -23.22
CA GLY A 612 21.42 52.05 -22.09
C GLY A 612 21.86 51.10 -20.98
N LEU A 613 22.34 49.92 -21.34
CA LEU A 613 22.89 48.92 -20.41
C LEU A 613 24.13 49.45 -19.69
N GLY A 614 25.07 50.05 -20.42
CA GLY A 614 26.25 50.68 -19.83
C GLY A 614 25.88 51.83 -18.88
N ALA A 615 24.96 52.70 -19.29
CA ALA A 615 24.49 53.81 -18.45
C ALA A 615 23.79 53.33 -17.17
N ALA A 616 23.04 52.22 -17.24
CA ALA A 616 22.37 51.64 -16.08
C ALA A 616 23.35 51.13 -15.03
N LEU A 617 24.59 50.77 -15.40
CA LEU A 617 25.61 50.28 -14.46
C LEU A 617 26.43 51.40 -13.80
N LEU A 618 26.39 52.64 -14.32
CA LEU A 618 27.13 53.78 -13.77
C LEU A 618 26.65 54.18 -12.36
N ASP A 619 25.39 53.91 -12.03
CA ASP A 619 24.85 54.17 -10.70
C ASP A 619 25.45 53.21 -9.66
N ALA A 620 25.93 53.74 -8.54
CA ALA A 620 26.55 52.93 -7.50
C ALA A 620 25.64 51.80 -6.99
N PHE A 621 26.20 50.61 -6.82
CA PHE A 621 25.59 49.49 -6.11
C PHE A 621 25.89 49.65 -4.62
N VAL A 622 24.86 49.62 -3.78
CA VAL A 622 25.03 49.70 -2.32
C VAL A 622 25.04 48.29 -1.76
N LEU A 623 26.22 47.85 -1.32
CA LEU A 623 26.47 46.54 -0.69
C LEU A 623 26.97 46.80 0.72
N ASP A 624 26.29 46.29 1.74
CA ASP A 624 26.60 46.51 3.16
C ASP A 624 26.82 47.99 3.55
N GLY A 625 26.11 48.90 2.89
CA GLY A 625 26.21 50.35 3.11
C GLY A 625 27.40 51.03 2.42
N MET A 626 28.20 50.29 1.65
CA MET A 626 29.30 50.83 0.84
C MET A 626 28.85 51.03 -0.63
N PRO A 627 29.09 52.22 -1.23
CA PRO A 627 28.82 52.44 -2.65
C PRO A 627 29.96 51.86 -3.51
N LEU A 628 29.63 50.90 -4.37
CA LEU A 628 30.53 50.29 -5.34
C LEU A 628 30.14 50.72 -6.77
N HIS A 629 31.12 51.17 -7.55
CA HIS A 629 30.91 51.53 -8.95
C HIS A 629 31.49 50.43 -9.84
N VAL A 630 30.71 50.00 -10.82
CA VAL A 630 31.07 48.90 -11.73
C VAL A 630 30.81 49.38 -13.14
N ASP A 631 31.85 49.32 -13.97
CA ASP A 631 31.73 49.57 -15.41
C ASP A 631 31.50 48.23 -16.13
N ALA A 632 31.01 48.29 -17.36
CA ALA A 632 30.94 47.11 -18.22
C ALA A 632 31.44 47.41 -19.62
N SER A 633 32.01 46.38 -20.22
CA SER A 633 32.43 46.37 -21.61
C SER A 633 31.48 45.50 -22.41
N ILE A 634 30.95 46.04 -23.51
CA ILE A 634 29.88 45.40 -24.29
C ILE A 634 30.30 45.21 -25.75
N GLY A 635 30.16 44.00 -26.28
CA GLY A 635 30.44 43.69 -27.69
C GLY A 635 29.19 43.31 -28.46
N ILE A 636 29.01 43.88 -29.64
CA ILE A 636 27.80 43.71 -30.46
C ILE A 636 28.12 42.92 -31.75
N ALA A 637 27.34 41.87 -32.03
CA ALA A 637 27.29 41.19 -33.32
C ALA A 637 25.87 41.16 -33.88
N LEU A 638 25.73 41.34 -35.20
CA LEU A 638 24.45 41.40 -35.91
C LEU A 638 24.26 40.17 -36.78
N CYS A 639 23.04 39.68 -36.89
CA CYS A 639 22.61 38.66 -37.81
C CYS A 639 21.60 39.29 -38.77
N PRO A 640 21.79 39.20 -40.09
CA PRO A 640 22.75 38.33 -40.78
C PRO A 640 24.15 38.94 -41.05
N GLU A 641 24.36 40.23 -40.80
CA GLU A 641 25.52 41.00 -41.28
C GLU A 641 26.85 40.45 -40.77
N HIS A 642 26.90 40.06 -39.50
CA HIS A 642 28.06 39.50 -38.81
C HIS A 642 27.92 37.99 -38.61
N GLY A 643 27.06 37.30 -39.36
CA GLY A 643 27.00 35.84 -39.38
C GLY A 643 25.59 35.27 -39.36
N LEU A 644 25.49 34.01 -39.79
CA LEU A 644 24.26 33.21 -39.81
C LEU A 644 24.38 31.95 -38.93
N ASP A 645 25.43 31.89 -38.12
CA ASP A 645 25.73 30.78 -37.23
C ASP A 645 25.89 31.32 -35.80
N ARG A 646 25.24 30.66 -34.85
CA ARG A 646 25.24 31.09 -33.46
C ARG A 646 26.63 31.14 -32.83
N SER A 647 27.51 30.19 -33.15
CA SER A 647 28.87 30.13 -32.60
C SER A 647 29.72 31.26 -33.16
N LEU A 648 29.55 31.56 -34.45
CA LEU A 648 30.20 32.69 -35.10
C LEU A 648 29.74 34.04 -34.54
N LEU A 649 28.43 34.23 -34.33
CA LEU A 649 27.86 35.45 -33.76
C LEU A 649 28.37 35.68 -32.33
N LEU A 650 28.36 34.65 -31.48
CA LEU A 650 28.90 34.72 -30.12
C LEU A 650 30.39 35.07 -30.11
N ALA A 651 31.20 34.40 -30.94
CA ALA A 651 32.65 34.68 -31.03
C ALA A 651 32.95 36.10 -31.51
N ARG A 652 32.11 36.65 -32.40
CA ARG A 652 32.24 38.01 -32.92
C ARG A 652 31.80 39.06 -31.89
N ALA A 653 30.72 38.81 -31.16
CA ALA A 653 30.30 39.66 -30.05
C ALA A 653 31.38 39.70 -28.95
N ASP A 654 31.92 38.54 -28.57
CA ASP A 654 33.04 38.43 -27.63
C ASP A 654 34.29 39.20 -28.10
N THR A 655 34.63 39.07 -29.39
CA THR A 655 35.75 39.83 -29.96
C THR A 655 35.54 41.34 -29.88
N ALA A 656 34.32 41.82 -30.16
CA ALA A 656 33.98 43.24 -30.05
C ALA A 656 33.99 43.73 -28.59
N MET A 657 33.55 42.88 -27.66
CA MET A 657 33.53 43.17 -26.22
C MET A 657 34.96 43.38 -25.70
N TYR A 658 35.89 42.50 -26.10
CA TYR A 658 37.29 42.65 -25.75
C TYR A 658 37.89 43.96 -26.28
N VAL A 659 37.54 44.37 -27.50
CA VAL A 659 37.97 45.66 -28.06
C VAL A 659 37.40 46.82 -27.24
N ALA A 660 36.12 46.76 -26.88
CA ALA A 660 35.48 47.75 -26.00
C ALA A 660 36.20 47.86 -24.65
N LYS A 661 36.61 46.71 -24.06
CA LYS A 661 37.34 46.60 -22.80
C LYS A 661 38.75 47.18 -22.88
N ARG A 662 39.51 46.80 -23.90
CA ARG A 662 40.88 47.28 -24.11
C ARG A 662 40.91 48.78 -24.38
N ASP A 663 40.03 49.27 -25.26
CA ASP A 663 40.00 50.67 -25.67
C ASP A 663 39.16 51.54 -24.72
N ARG A 664 38.54 50.95 -23.68
CA ARG A 664 37.65 51.61 -22.70
C ARG A 664 36.54 52.45 -23.35
N ARG A 665 35.88 51.87 -24.36
CA ARG A 665 34.82 52.55 -25.14
C ARG A 665 33.41 52.29 -24.62
N GLY A 666 33.25 51.47 -23.59
CA GLY A 666 31.96 51.03 -23.06
C GLY A 666 31.29 49.98 -23.95
N PHE A 667 31.14 50.24 -25.25
CA PHE A 667 30.72 49.22 -26.22
C PHE A 667 31.46 49.32 -27.55
N ASP A 668 31.48 48.23 -28.31
CA ASP A 668 31.94 48.22 -29.70
C ASP A 668 31.11 47.27 -30.58
N VAL A 669 31.00 47.60 -31.87
CA VAL A 669 30.30 46.76 -32.87
C VAL A 669 31.35 45.99 -33.66
N TRP A 670 31.17 44.68 -33.80
CA TRP A 670 32.10 43.85 -34.55
C TRP A 670 32.23 44.34 -36.00
N ALA A 671 33.46 44.55 -36.46
CA ALA A 671 33.76 44.95 -37.84
C ALA A 671 34.83 44.02 -38.46
N PRO A 672 34.71 43.69 -39.76
CA PRO A 672 35.65 42.79 -40.46
C PRO A 672 37.03 43.41 -40.71
N ASP A 673 37.16 44.74 -40.69
CA ASP A 673 38.41 45.45 -40.99
C ASP A 673 39.30 45.56 -39.74
N GLY A 674 40.03 44.47 -39.47
CA GLY A 674 41.33 44.49 -38.80
C GLY A 674 41.46 45.31 -37.51
N THR A 675 40.78 44.90 -36.45
CA THR A 675 41.16 45.33 -35.10
C THR A 675 42.47 44.64 -34.67
N PRO A 676 43.35 45.32 -33.91
CA PRO A 676 44.63 44.74 -33.46
C PRO A 676 44.45 43.45 -32.64
N ALA A 677 43.27 43.18 -32.07
CA ALA A 677 42.99 41.97 -31.29
C ALA A 677 42.97 40.67 -32.12
N SER A 678 42.55 40.71 -33.38
CA SER A 678 42.58 39.53 -34.26
C SER A 678 44.01 39.21 -34.74
N ARG A 679 44.82 40.26 -34.95
CA ARG A 679 46.26 40.11 -35.24
C ARG A 679 47.01 39.66 -33.99
N ASP A 680 46.85 40.32 -32.85
CA ASP A 680 47.51 39.96 -31.59
C ASP A 680 47.16 38.53 -31.17
N ARG A 681 45.92 38.06 -31.40
CA ARG A 681 45.50 36.68 -31.10
C ARG A 681 46.11 35.66 -32.06
N LEU A 682 46.08 35.93 -33.36
CA LEU A 682 46.71 35.06 -34.36
C LEU A 682 48.23 35.03 -34.21
N GLU A 683 48.84 36.18 -33.92
CA GLU A 683 50.26 36.34 -33.64
C GLU A 683 50.64 35.64 -32.33
N THR A 684 49.87 35.83 -31.25
CA THR A 684 50.06 35.09 -29.99
C THR A 684 49.91 33.60 -30.22
N LEU A 685 49.00 33.15 -31.09
CA LEU A 685 48.84 31.73 -31.40
C LEU A 685 50.02 31.17 -32.19
N GLU A 686 50.53 31.89 -33.19
CA GLU A 686 51.74 31.50 -33.94
C GLU A 686 52.99 31.52 -33.04
N GLN A 687 53.09 32.49 -32.15
CA GLN A 687 54.14 32.57 -31.13
C GLN A 687 54.02 31.41 -30.13
N LEU A 688 52.81 31.00 -29.74
CA LEU A 688 52.58 29.84 -28.87
C LEU A 688 52.96 28.53 -29.58
N ARG A 689 52.63 28.39 -30.87
CA ARG A 689 53.10 27.27 -31.70
C ARG A 689 54.63 27.18 -31.72
N THR A 690 55.30 28.32 -31.85
CA THR A 690 56.75 28.42 -31.77
C THR A 690 57.28 28.11 -30.37
N ALA A 691 56.59 28.57 -29.32
CA ALA A 691 56.96 28.35 -27.92
C ALA A 691 56.88 26.86 -27.53
N LEU A 692 55.97 26.09 -28.14
CA LEU A 692 55.86 24.64 -27.95
C LEU A 692 57.07 23.87 -28.49
N ASP A 693 57.74 24.40 -29.53
CA ASP A 693 58.90 23.78 -30.16
C ASP A 693 60.24 24.37 -29.68
N THR A 694 60.20 25.31 -28.71
CA THR A 694 61.37 26.00 -28.16
C THR A 694 61.37 25.95 -26.63
N ASP A 695 62.46 26.36 -25.98
CA ASP A 695 62.56 26.40 -24.50
C ASP A 695 61.89 27.65 -23.87
N GLN A 696 60.81 28.15 -24.48
CA GLN A 696 60.07 29.33 -23.98
C GLN A 696 58.97 28.96 -22.96
N LEU A 697 58.47 27.73 -22.99
CA LEU A 697 57.57 27.23 -21.97
C LEU A 697 58.36 26.76 -20.75
N ASP A 698 57.94 27.24 -19.58
CA ASP A 698 58.55 26.89 -18.30
C ASP A 698 57.50 26.37 -17.34
N VAL A 699 57.96 25.72 -16.27
CA VAL A 699 57.09 25.12 -15.26
C VAL A 699 57.46 25.70 -13.91
N HIS A 700 56.48 26.33 -13.25
CA HIS A 700 56.59 26.72 -11.87
C HIS A 700 55.96 25.62 -11.01
N TYR A 701 56.56 25.35 -9.85
CA TYR A 701 56.16 24.29 -8.96
C TYR A 701 55.58 24.87 -7.68
N GLN A 702 54.39 24.41 -7.29
CA GLN A 702 53.78 24.74 -6.01
C GLN A 702 53.84 23.53 -5.07
N PRO A 703 54.37 23.67 -3.84
CA PRO A 703 54.50 22.55 -2.91
C PRO A 703 53.16 22.06 -2.36
N LYS A 704 53.02 20.73 -2.30
CA LYS A 704 51.97 20.01 -1.57
C LYS A 704 52.53 19.52 -0.23
N LEU A 705 51.96 20.00 0.87
CA LEU A 705 52.38 19.67 2.23
C LEU A 705 51.54 18.51 2.78
N ASP A 706 52.19 17.44 3.23
CA ASP A 706 51.54 16.39 4.02
C ASP A 706 51.31 16.90 5.44
N LEU A 707 50.05 16.99 5.84
CA LEU A 707 49.67 17.62 7.11
C LEU A 707 50.02 16.75 8.32
N ARG A 708 50.15 15.43 8.14
CA ARG A 708 50.47 14.47 9.21
C ARG A 708 51.93 14.54 9.61
N SER A 709 52.83 14.57 8.63
CA SER A 709 54.28 14.60 8.79
C SER A 709 54.85 16.02 8.77
N GLY A 710 54.11 16.99 8.24
CA GLY A 710 54.58 18.36 8.04
C GLY A 710 55.67 18.48 6.98
N ARG A 711 55.78 17.49 6.07
CA ARG A 711 56.81 17.46 5.01
C ARG A 711 56.18 17.71 3.65
N VAL A 712 56.94 18.33 2.76
CA VAL A 712 56.57 18.44 1.35
C VAL A 712 56.75 17.07 0.70
N ILE A 713 55.67 16.53 0.15
CA ILE A 713 55.63 15.19 -0.46
C ILE A 713 55.57 15.25 -1.99
N GLY A 714 55.16 16.39 -2.54
CA GLY A 714 55.02 16.58 -3.97
C GLY A 714 54.84 18.04 -4.33
N VAL A 715 54.67 18.28 -5.62
CA VAL A 715 54.45 19.59 -6.19
C VAL A 715 53.38 19.53 -7.28
N GLU A 716 52.66 20.61 -7.50
CA GLU A 716 51.87 20.82 -8.71
C GLU A 716 52.71 21.60 -9.74
N ALA A 717 52.71 21.12 -10.98
CA ALA A 717 53.38 21.72 -12.12
C ALA A 717 52.45 22.70 -12.84
N LEU A 718 52.76 23.98 -12.73
CA LEU A 718 51.97 25.08 -13.27
C LEU A 718 52.71 25.73 -14.44
N VAL A 719 52.15 25.57 -15.64
CA VAL A 719 52.76 26.07 -16.87
C VAL A 719 52.88 27.60 -16.87
N ARG A 720 54.00 28.10 -17.36
CA ARG A 720 54.25 29.52 -17.62
C ARG A 720 54.85 29.69 -19.00
N TRP A 721 54.66 30.85 -19.59
CA TRP A 721 55.26 31.17 -20.88
C TRP A 721 56.19 32.36 -20.75
N ASN A 722 57.50 32.11 -20.89
CA ASN A 722 58.53 33.14 -20.97
C ASN A 722 58.50 33.78 -22.36
N HIS A 723 57.57 34.70 -22.57
CA HIS A 723 57.38 35.36 -23.85
C HIS A 723 58.56 36.33 -24.13
N PRO A 724 59.21 36.26 -25.30
CA PRO A 724 60.39 37.09 -25.61
C PRO A 724 60.17 38.59 -25.43
N GLU A 725 58.99 39.08 -25.80
CA GLU A 725 58.63 40.51 -25.73
C GLU A 725 57.74 40.90 -24.53
N ARG A 726 56.86 40.01 -24.06
CA ARG A 726 55.84 40.30 -23.04
C ARG A 726 56.22 39.83 -21.63
N GLY A 727 57.38 39.18 -21.49
CA GLY A 727 57.82 38.60 -20.23
C GLY A 727 57.02 37.36 -19.84
N LEU A 728 56.92 37.09 -18.54
CA LEU A 728 56.27 35.90 -18.01
C LEU A 728 54.74 36.00 -18.12
N LEU A 729 54.13 35.16 -18.96
CA LEU A 729 52.68 35.04 -19.12
C LEU A 729 52.13 33.87 -18.31
N TYR A 730 50.96 34.09 -17.71
CA TYR A 730 50.22 33.13 -16.90
C TYR A 730 49.16 32.36 -17.73
N PRO A 731 48.74 31.16 -17.27
CA PRO A 731 47.82 30.28 -18.00
C PRO A 731 46.57 30.94 -18.57
N ASP A 732 45.90 31.83 -17.82
CA ASP A 732 44.67 32.53 -18.22
C ASP A 732 44.79 33.26 -19.56
N VAL A 733 46.01 33.67 -19.94
CA VAL A 733 46.27 34.44 -21.17
C VAL A 733 46.34 33.53 -22.40
N PHE A 734 46.80 32.28 -22.26
CA PHE A 734 47.15 31.44 -23.42
C PHE A 734 46.51 30.06 -23.44
N LEU A 735 46.04 29.51 -22.31
CA LEU A 735 45.30 28.23 -22.31
C LEU A 735 44.00 28.30 -23.11
N PRO A 736 43.16 29.36 -23.02
CA PRO A 736 41.96 29.45 -23.85
C PRO A 736 42.27 29.44 -25.35
N LEU A 737 43.39 30.08 -25.74
CA LEU A 737 43.87 30.11 -27.13
C LEU A 737 44.37 28.74 -27.58
N ALA A 738 45.10 28.03 -26.70
CA ALA A 738 45.60 26.69 -26.96
C ALA A 738 44.46 25.69 -27.16
N GLU A 739 43.41 25.75 -26.33
CA GLU A 739 42.23 24.88 -26.42
C GLU A 739 41.48 25.12 -27.74
N GLN A 740 41.16 26.36 -28.07
CA GLN A 740 40.49 26.72 -29.33
C GLN A 740 41.28 26.33 -30.58
N ALA A 741 42.61 26.33 -30.49
CA ALA A 741 43.50 25.96 -31.59
C ALA A 741 43.88 24.48 -31.61
N GLY A 742 43.37 23.66 -30.68
CA GLY A 742 43.67 22.23 -30.59
C GLY A 742 45.13 21.92 -30.21
N LEU A 743 45.81 22.82 -29.49
CA LEU A 743 47.21 22.70 -29.09
C LEU A 743 47.41 22.06 -27.72
N MET A 744 46.34 21.82 -26.96
CA MET A 744 46.41 21.35 -25.56
C MET A 744 47.11 20.01 -25.38
N ARG A 745 47.01 19.11 -26.36
CA ARG A 745 47.81 17.88 -26.38
C ARG A 745 49.31 18.12 -26.43
N ARG A 746 49.75 19.00 -27.34
CA ARG A 746 51.18 19.33 -27.47
C ARG A 746 51.69 20.03 -26.22
N LEU A 747 50.86 20.92 -25.66
CA LEU A 747 51.17 21.65 -24.44
C LEU A 747 51.33 20.70 -23.24
N ALA A 748 50.37 19.80 -23.01
CA ALA A 748 50.42 18.84 -21.91
C ALA A 748 51.66 17.94 -22.01
N LEU A 749 51.99 17.41 -23.19
CA LEU A 749 53.21 16.61 -23.39
C LEU A 749 54.48 17.40 -23.09
N ARG A 750 54.53 18.68 -23.46
CA ARG A 750 55.70 19.52 -23.18
C ARG A 750 55.85 19.80 -21.68
N VAL A 751 54.75 20.06 -20.98
CA VAL A 751 54.72 20.24 -19.53
C VAL A 751 55.13 18.94 -18.82
N LEU A 752 54.63 17.78 -19.28
CA LEU A 752 55.01 16.46 -18.76
C LEU A 752 56.50 16.19 -18.95
N GLU A 753 57.04 16.38 -20.16
CA GLU A 753 58.46 16.19 -20.46
C GLU A 753 59.34 17.04 -19.54
N ARG A 754 58.99 18.32 -19.36
CA ARG A 754 59.75 19.23 -18.49
C ARG A 754 59.64 18.82 -17.03
N SER A 755 58.43 18.50 -16.56
CA SER A 755 58.16 18.10 -15.18
C SER A 755 58.90 16.82 -14.79
N LEU A 756 58.90 15.82 -15.68
CA LEU A 756 59.59 14.55 -15.45
C LEU A 756 61.12 14.71 -15.49
N ARG A 757 61.65 15.58 -16.36
CA ARG A 757 63.08 15.93 -16.36
C ARG A 757 63.50 16.60 -15.06
N ASP A 758 62.73 17.57 -14.58
CA ASP A 758 63.04 18.24 -13.32
C ASP A 758 62.94 17.25 -12.14
N LEU A 759 61.92 16.38 -12.16
CA LEU A 759 61.76 15.33 -11.16
C LEU A 759 62.91 14.31 -11.16
N GLN A 760 63.41 13.90 -12.34
CA GLN A 760 64.60 13.05 -12.45
C GLN A 760 65.81 13.70 -11.76
N ARG A 761 66.06 14.99 -12.01
CA ARG A 761 67.16 15.75 -11.39
C ARG A 761 67.01 15.84 -9.87
N TRP A 762 65.80 16.09 -9.39
CA TRP A 762 65.51 16.16 -7.96
C TRP A 762 65.73 14.81 -7.28
N ARG A 763 65.31 13.72 -7.92
CA ARG A 763 65.54 12.35 -7.43
C ARG A 763 67.02 11.98 -7.39
N ALA A 764 67.79 12.35 -8.40
CA ALA A 764 69.24 12.18 -8.41
C ALA A 764 69.92 12.96 -7.26
N SER A 765 69.30 14.05 -6.82
CA SER A 765 69.74 14.87 -5.69
C SER A 765 69.19 14.38 -4.33
N GLY A 766 68.49 13.24 -4.28
CA GLY A 766 67.96 12.64 -3.06
C GLY A 766 66.55 13.10 -2.65
N HIS A 767 65.89 13.92 -3.47
CA HIS A 767 64.52 14.37 -3.21
C HIS A 767 63.50 13.48 -3.92
N HIS A 768 62.79 12.66 -3.16
CA HIS A 768 61.76 11.75 -3.67
C HIS A 768 60.36 12.39 -3.58
N LEU A 769 60.07 13.29 -4.50
CA LEU A 769 58.78 13.99 -4.61
C LEU A 769 57.86 13.32 -5.65
N SER A 770 56.57 13.62 -5.58
CA SER A 770 55.66 13.46 -6.73
C SER A 770 55.41 14.78 -7.46
N VAL A 771 55.06 14.72 -8.73
CA VAL A 771 54.62 15.88 -9.52
C VAL A 771 53.21 15.65 -10.03
N ALA A 772 52.35 16.66 -9.86
CA ALA A 772 51.01 16.67 -10.40
C ALA A 772 50.93 17.57 -11.63
N VAL A 773 50.29 17.09 -12.71
CA VAL A 773 50.18 17.80 -13.99
C VAL A 773 48.73 17.79 -14.46
N ASN A 774 48.22 18.98 -14.79
CA ASN A 774 46.86 19.19 -15.28
C ASN A 774 46.64 18.69 -16.71
N LEU A 775 45.49 18.04 -16.93
CA LEU A 775 45.04 17.56 -18.25
C LEU A 775 43.71 18.21 -18.64
N SER A 776 43.57 18.54 -19.93
CA SER A 776 42.31 19.05 -20.51
C SER A 776 41.44 17.93 -21.10
N VAL A 777 40.19 18.26 -21.46
CA VAL A 777 39.25 17.34 -22.11
C VAL A 777 39.87 16.68 -23.34
N SER A 778 40.55 17.49 -24.16
CA SER A 778 41.18 17.01 -25.39
C SER A 778 42.27 15.97 -25.14
N ASN A 779 42.93 16.00 -23.97
CA ASN A 779 43.93 15.01 -23.57
C ASN A 779 43.28 13.65 -23.24
N LEU A 780 42.19 13.65 -22.48
CA LEU A 780 41.49 12.41 -22.08
C LEU A 780 40.70 11.75 -23.22
N GLN A 781 40.54 12.44 -24.34
CA GLN A 781 40.01 11.85 -25.56
C GLN A 781 41.09 11.17 -26.41
N ASP A 782 42.37 11.39 -26.12
CA ASP A 782 43.48 10.77 -26.84
C ASP A 782 43.81 9.38 -26.29
N VAL A 783 43.43 8.36 -27.04
CA VAL A 783 43.67 6.95 -26.69
C VAL A 783 45.16 6.57 -26.66
N ALA A 784 46.04 7.38 -27.27
CA ALA A 784 47.48 7.16 -27.25
C ALA A 784 48.17 7.80 -26.02
N LEU A 785 47.45 8.57 -25.19
CA LEU A 785 48.03 9.26 -24.04
C LEU A 785 48.72 8.30 -23.04
N PRO A 786 48.15 7.12 -22.67
CA PRO A 786 48.82 6.21 -21.75
C PRO A 786 50.20 5.77 -22.26
N ASP A 787 50.28 5.35 -23.52
CA ASP A 787 51.54 4.90 -24.14
C ASP A 787 52.58 6.04 -24.19
N GLN A 788 52.14 7.28 -24.47
CA GLN A 788 53.01 8.46 -24.45
C GLN A 788 53.55 8.77 -23.05
N VAL A 789 52.70 8.63 -22.03
CA VAL A 789 53.09 8.83 -20.62
C VAL A 789 54.08 7.74 -20.18
N GLU A 790 53.85 6.47 -20.54
CA GLU A 790 54.77 5.36 -20.26
C GLU A 790 56.15 5.63 -20.89
N MET A 791 56.19 5.98 -22.18
CA MET A 791 57.43 6.31 -22.88
C MET A 791 58.21 7.45 -22.21
N LEU A 792 57.54 8.50 -21.75
CA LEU A 792 58.18 9.63 -21.07
C LEU A 792 58.71 9.22 -19.69
N LEU A 793 57.94 8.46 -18.91
CA LEU A 793 58.36 7.99 -17.59
C LEU A 793 59.60 7.08 -17.69
N ASP A 794 59.62 6.18 -18.68
CA ASP A 794 60.77 5.32 -18.98
C ASP A 794 62.00 6.13 -19.42
N ALA A 795 61.82 7.10 -20.32
CA ALA A 795 62.91 7.92 -20.84
C ALA A 795 63.61 8.77 -19.76
N PHE A 796 62.87 9.21 -18.74
CA PHE A 796 63.42 9.98 -17.62
C PHE A 796 63.68 9.15 -16.36
N GLU A 797 63.49 7.82 -16.42
CA GLU A 797 63.69 6.89 -15.30
C GLU A 797 62.92 7.31 -14.03
N VAL A 798 61.70 7.83 -14.21
CA VAL A 798 60.85 8.28 -13.11
C VAL A 798 59.85 7.17 -12.74
N PRO A 799 59.71 6.80 -11.45
CA PRO A 799 58.71 5.81 -11.05
C PRO A 799 57.29 6.26 -11.37
N LEU A 800 56.47 5.34 -11.87
CA LEU A 800 55.09 5.60 -12.33
C LEU A 800 54.23 6.30 -11.25
N ALA A 801 54.36 5.87 -9.98
CA ALA A 801 53.63 6.45 -8.85
C ALA A 801 54.05 7.89 -8.47
N ALA A 802 55.19 8.38 -8.99
CA ALA A 802 55.65 9.74 -8.76
C ALA A 802 54.96 10.77 -9.66
N LEU A 803 54.23 10.33 -10.70
CA LEU A 803 53.37 11.20 -11.50
C LEU A 803 51.91 11.10 -11.01
N ILE A 804 51.29 12.26 -10.85
CA ILE A 804 49.86 12.43 -10.62
C ILE A 804 49.30 13.21 -11.81
N LEU A 805 48.20 12.76 -12.39
CA LEU A 805 47.50 13.50 -13.44
C LEU A 805 46.21 14.07 -12.89
N GLU A 806 46.07 15.38 -12.98
CA GLU A 806 44.94 16.16 -12.47
C GLU A 806 43.92 16.39 -13.59
N ILE A 807 42.64 16.15 -13.28
CA ILE A 807 41.52 16.20 -14.22
C ILE A 807 40.39 16.97 -13.56
N THR A 808 39.92 18.05 -14.18
CA THR A 808 38.82 18.83 -13.61
C THR A 808 37.48 18.07 -13.67
N GLU A 809 36.56 18.46 -12.80
CA GLU A 809 35.24 17.85 -12.67
C GLU A 809 34.43 17.88 -13.98
N ASP A 810 34.43 19.02 -14.68
CA ASP A 810 33.71 19.22 -15.94
C ASP A 810 34.24 18.33 -17.08
N VAL A 811 35.55 18.03 -17.06
CA VAL A 811 36.20 17.17 -18.05
C VAL A 811 35.64 15.74 -18.00
N LEU A 812 35.25 15.28 -16.81
CA LEU A 812 34.72 13.93 -16.61
C LEU A 812 33.33 13.71 -17.25
N MET A 813 32.59 14.78 -17.55
CA MET A 813 31.20 14.74 -18.00
C MET A 813 31.01 14.83 -19.53
N ALA A 814 32.02 15.28 -20.28
CA ALA A 814 31.87 15.58 -21.72
C ALA A 814 31.80 14.33 -22.65
N ASP A 815 32.50 13.24 -22.33
CA ASP A 815 32.39 11.90 -22.97
C ASP A 815 32.92 10.82 -22.01
N ALA A 816 32.02 10.29 -21.17
CA ALA A 816 32.36 9.42 -20.06
C ALA A 816 33.05 8.11 -20.50
N ALA A 817 32.64 7.50 -21.62
CA ALA A 817 33.14 6.19 -22.03
C ALA A 817 34.60 6.24 -22.49
N ARG A 818 34.95 7.24 -23.30
CA ARG A 818 36.31 7.40 -23.84
C ARG A 818 37.29 7.87 -22.76
N SER A 819 36.87 8.83 -21.94
CA SER A 819 37.67 9.35 -20.83
C SER A 819 37.96 8.24 -19.80
N GLN A 820 36.95 7.42 -19.47
CA GLN A 820 37.14 6.24 -18.60
C GLN A 820 38.12 5.22 -19.19
N GLN A 821 38.11 4.98 -20.50
CA GLN A 821 39.07 4.08 -21.14
C GLN A 821 40.51 4.57 -20.99
N VAL A 822 40.75 5.86 -21.22
CA VAL A 822 42.09 6.48 -21.11
C VAL A 822 42.55 6.49 -19.65
N MET A 823 41.69 6.90 -18.71
CA MET A 823 41.97 6.86 -17.27
C MET A 823 42.28 5.44 -16.78
N ALA A 824 41.51 4.44 -17.23
CA ALA A 824 41.79 3.05 -16.90
C ALA A 824 43.14 2.57 -17.48
N GLY A 825 43.54 3.09 -18.65
CA GLY A 825 44.87 2.89 -19.22
C GLY A 825 45.97 3.45 -18.34
N LEU A 826 45.87 4.74 -17.98
CA LEU A 826 46.84 5.44 -17.12
C LEU A 826 46.98 4.76 -15.76
N ARG A 827 45.86 4.32 -15.16
CA ARG A 827 45.89 3.61 -13.88
C ARG A 827 46.49 2.21 -13.99
N ARG A 828 46.28 1.49 -15.10
CA ARG A 828 46.93 0.18 -15.34
C ARG A 828 48.45 0.31 -15.41
N LEU A 829 48.96 1.45 -15.90
CA LEU A 829 50.38 1.77 -15.84
C LEU A 829 50.86 2.03 -14.40
N GLY A 830 49.97 2.42 -13.49
CA GLY A 830 50.33 2.74 -12.10
C GLY A 830 50.63 4.23 -11.87
N VAL A 831 50.22 5.09 -12.81
CA VAL A 831 50.15 6.54 -12.62
C VAL A 831 48.94 6.86 -11.75
N ARG A 832 49.09 7.81 -10.82
CA ARG A 832 47.99 8.24 -9.94
C ARG A 832 47.10 9.25 -10.64
N LEU A 833 45.79 9.18 -10.37
CA LEU A 833 44.81 10.12 -10.92
C LEU A 833 44.19 10.96 -9.80
N SER A 834 44.05 12.25 -10.04
CA SER A 834 43.42 13.19 -9.12
C SER A 834 42.26 13.92 -9.80
N ILE A 835 41.14 14.08 -9.09
CA ILE A 835 40.07 14.98 -9.52
C ILE A 835 40.38 16.38 -8.99
N ASP A 836 40.37 17.36 -9.88
CA ASP A 836 40.62 18.78 -9.59
C ASP A 836 39.33 19.60 -9.56
N ASP A 837 39.37 20.76 -8.89
CA ASP A 837 38.26 21.70 -8.71
C ASP A 837 36.98 21.07 -8.10
N TYR A 838 37.12 20.03 -7.25
CA TYR A 838 35.97 19.29 -6.74
C TYR A 838 35.04 20.17 -5.91
N GLY A 839 33.75 20.13 -6.24
CA GLY A 839 32.68 20.89 -5.58
C GLY A 839 32.22 22.13 -6.34
N THR A 840 32.88 22.47 -7.45
CA THR A 840 32.47 23.56 -8.35
C THR A 840 31.58 23.08 -9.50
N GLY A 841 31.45 21.76 -9.70
CA GLY A 841 30.61 21.12 -10.73
C GLY A 841 29.49 20.20 -10.21
N TYR A 842 28.85 19.45 -11.12
CA TYR A 842 27.68 18.57 -10.86
C TYR A 842 28.03 17.07 -10.72
N SER A 843 29.03 16.70 -9.93
CA SER A 843 29.37 15.29 -9.73
C SER A 843 28.34 14.58 -8.87
N SER A 844 27.61 13.64 -9.49
CA SER A 844 26.85 12.66 -8.73
C SER A 844 27.79 11.79 -7.91
N LEU A 845 27.51 11.60 -6.61
CA LEU A 845 28.20 10.62 -5.75
C LEU A 845 28.21 9.20 -6.37
N SER A 846 27.20 8.87 -7.19
CA SER A 846 27.16 7.60 -7.93
C SER A 846 28.26 7.50 -9.00
N TYR A 847 28.66 8.62 -9.58
CA TYR A 847 29.72 8.70 -10.59
C TYR A 847 31.10 8.65 -9.93
N LEU A 848 31.30 9.40 -8.86
CA LEU A 848 32.54 9.38 -8.07
C LEU A 848 32.90 7.95 -7.60
N ARG A 849 31.90 7.16 -7.19
CA ARG A 849 32.07 5.75 -6.81
C ARG A 849 32.64 4.86 -7.94
N ALA A 850 32.35 5.19 -9.19
CA ALA A 850 32.72 4.37 -10.35
C ALA A 850 34.07 4.78 -10.97
N LEU A 851 34.62 5.93 -10.57
CA LEU A 851 35.84 6.47 -11.16
C LEU A 851 37.10 5.85 -10.56
N PRO A 852 38.11 5.50 -11.39
CA PRO A 852 39.36 4.92 -10.92
C PRO A 852 40.35 6.02 -10.49
N VAL A 853 40.02 6.81 -9.48
CA VAL A 853 40.84 7.95 -9.00
C VAL A 853 41.41 7.69 -7.60
N ASP A 854 42.54 8.31 -7.29
CA ASP A 854 43.33 8.10 -6.06
C ASP A 854 43.36 9.33 -5.14
N GLU A 855 43.16 10.53 -5.70
CA GLU A 855 43.23 11.81 -5.01
C GLU A 855 42.02 12.70 -5.37
N LEU A 856 41.53 13.45 -4.40
CA LEU A 856 40.46 14.43 -4.53
C LEU A 856 41.01 15.80 -4.09
N LYS A 857 41.04 16.78 -4.99
CA LYS A 857 41.45 18.16 -4.68
C LYS A 857 40.21 19.03 -4.48
N LEU A 858 40.04 19.51 -3.26
CA LEU A 858 38.94 20.39 -2.89
C LEU A 858 39.27 21.83 -3.27
N ASP A 859 38.39 22.45 -4.06
CA ASP A 859 38.58 23.81 -4.58
C ASP A 859 38.67 24.87 -3.46
N ARG A 860 39.45 25.92 -3.72
CA ARG A 860 39.69 27.04 -2.81
C ARG A 860 38.41 27.75 -2.35
N SER A 861 37.33 27.74 -3.16
CA SER A 861 36.06 28.40 -2.81
C SER A 861 35.44 27.88 -1.51
N PHE A 862 35.71 26.62 -1.14
CA PHE A 862 35.24 26.02 0.11
C PHE A 862 36.13 26.33 1.33
N VAL A 863 37.30 26.93 1.09
CA VAL A 863 38.37 27.08 2.08
C VAL A 863 38.49 28.51 2.57
N SER A 864 38.15 29.50 1.74
CA SER A 864 38.31 30.94 2.01
C SER A 864 37.63 31.46 3.29
N ASN A 865 36.62 30.75 3.83
CA ASN A 865 35.89 31.13 5.05
C ASN A 865 35.80 30.02 6.11
N LEU A 866 36.66 28.99 6.01
CA LEU A 866 36.56 27.75 6.79
C LEU A 866 36.65 27.95 8.31
N THR A 867 37.32 29.01 8.78
CA THR A 867 37.48 29.30 10.22
C THR A 867 36.38 30.21 10.78
N THR A 868 35.58 30.84 9.93
CA THR A 868 34.56 31.83 10.30
C THR A 868 33.14 31.40 9.96
N ASP A 869 32.96 30.42 9.06
CA ASP A 869 31.67 29.87 8.67
C ASP A 869 31.56 28.37 9.02
N GLU A 870 30.68 28.05 9.96
CA GLU A 870 30.40 26.67 10.41
C GLU A 870 29.82 25.80 9.28
N ARG A 871 29.12 26.40 8.30
CA ARG A 871 28.60 25.65 7.14
C ARG A 871 29.71 25.25 6.20
N ALA A 872 30.61 26.17 5.85
CA ALA A 872 31.83 25.86 5.09
C ALA A 872 32.66 24.78 5.79
N ALA A 873 32.87 24.91 7.11
CA ALA A 873 33.55 23.91 7.92
C ALA A 873 32.85 22.53 7.89
N ALA A 874 31.51 22.50 7.98
CA ALA A 874 30.75 21.25 7.90
C ALA A 874 30.86 20.57 6.53
N ILE A 875 30.86 21.33 5.43
CA ILE A 875 31.06 20.81 4.08
C ILE A 875 32.45 20.19 3.96
N VAL A 876 33.52 20.92 4.33
CA VAL A 876 34.90 20.41 4.25
C VAL A 876 35.08 19.15 5.11
N ARG A 877 34.56 19.12 6.35
CA ARG A 877 34.59 17.91 7.20
C ARG A 877 33.85 16.73 6.58
N SER A 878 32.71 16.96 5.95
CA SER A 878 31.91 15.91 5.31
C SER A 878 32.62 15.36 4.07
N THR A 879 33.23 16.23 3.27
CA THR A 879 34.01 15.84 2.09
C THR A 879 35.28 15.09 2.48
N LEU A 880 35.96 15.50 3.57
CA LEU A 880 37.07 14.74 4.17
C LEU A 880 36.64 13.32 4.51
N GLN A 881 35.52 13.16 5.23
CA GLN A 881 35.01 11.84 5.58
C GLN A 881 34.63 11.01 4.35
N LEU A 882 34.01 11.64 3.34
CA LEU A 882 33.66 10.98 2.09
C LEU A 882 34.91 10.45 1.34
N SER A 883 35.96 11.26 1.24
CA SER A 883 37.20 10.84 0.58
C SER A 883 37.82 9.61 1.26
N LEU A 884 37.83 9.60 2.60
CA LEU A 884 38.32 8.51 3.41
C LEU A 884 37.50 7.23 3.19
N ASP A 885 36.17 7.33 3.20
CA ASP A 885 35.26 6.19 3.03
C ASP A 885 35.34 5.60 1.61
N LEU A 886 35.70 6.41 0.62
CA LEU A 886 35.96 5.99 -0.77
C LEU A 886 37.39 5.49 -0.99
N GLY A 887 38.27 5.56 0.02
CA GLY A 887 39.67 5.15 -0.08
C GLY A 887 40.53 6.08 -0.94
N MET A 888 40.12 7.35 -1.08
CA MET A 888 40.85 8.39 -1.79
C MET A 888 41.61 9.26 -0.78
N SER A 889 42.75 9.81 -1.20
CA SER A 889 43.44 10.87 -0.45
C SER A 889 42.83 12.23 -0.76
N MET A 890 42.87 13.17 0.19
CA MET A 890 42.34 14.51 -0.04
C MET A 890 43.41 15.60 0.04
N VAL A 891 43.43 16.47 -0.97
CA VAL A 891 44.20 17.72 -0.99
C VAL A 891 43.23 18.87 -0.84
N VAL A 892 43.52 19.80 0.06
CA VAL A 892 42.77 21.06 0.15
C VAL A 892 43.59 22.19 -0.44
N GLU A 893 43.01 22.88 -1.41
CA GLU A 893 43.66 23.99 -2.11
C GLU A 893 43.35 25.35 -1.48
N GLY A 894 44.09 26.38 -1.89
CA GLY A 894 43.80 27.75 -1.46
C GLY A 894 44.02 28.01 0.03
N VAL A 895 44.93 27.29 0.70
CA VAL A 895 45.27 27.58 2.09
C VAL A 895 46.13 28.85 2.18
N GLU A 896 45.52 29.95 2.62
CA GLU A 896 46.14 31.28 2.66
C GLU A 896 46.61 31.75 4.04
N ASP A 897 46.19 31.07 5.11
CA ASP A 897 46.54 31.44 6.49
C ASP A 897 46.85 30.23 7.41
N ALA A 898 47.49 30.54 8.55
CA ALA A 898 47.91 29.57 9.55
C ALA A 898 46.74 28.87 10.28
N ALA A 899 45.63 29.58 10.48
CA ALA A 899 44.48 29.05 11.21
C ALA A 899 43.74 28.00 10.37
N THR A 900 43.58 28.27 9.07
CA THR A 900 43.03 27.32 8.09
C THR A 900 43.89 26.05 8.02
N LEU A 901 45.22 26.18 7.93
CA LEU A 901 46.12 25.02 7.94
C LEU A 901 46.01 24.20 9.24
N ALA A 902 45.89 24.87 10.39
CA ALA A 902 45.74 24.22 11.68
C ALA A 902 44.39 23.48 11.81
N ALA A 903 43.30 24.06 11.31
CA ALA A 903 41.98 23.44 11.30
C ALA A 903 41.97 22.17 10.43
N LEU A 904 42.50 22.23 9.21
CA LEU A 904 42.60 21.09 8.31
C LEU A 904 43.42 19.94 8.92
N ARG A 905 44.55 20.27 9.57
CA ARG A 905 45.36 19.29 10.31
C ARG A 905 44.56 18.65 11.45
N ALA A 906 43.79 19.43 12.20
CA ALA A 906 42.97 18.91 13.30
C ALA A 906 41.84 17.97 12.82
N TRP A 907 41.31 18.20 11.62
CA TRP A 907 40.28 17.37 11.01
C TRP A 907 40.82 16.15 10.28
N GLY A 908 42.14 15.96 10.25
CA GLY A 908 42.77 14.79 9.66
C GLY A 908 42.88 14.82 8.14
N CYS A 909 42.84 16.01 7.52
CA CYS A 909 43.15 16.19 6.11
C CYS A 909 44.56 15.64 5.78
N ASP A 910 44.70 14.99 4.62
CA ASP A 910 45.96 14.37 4.23
C ASP A 910 46.97 15.42 3.76
N HIS A 911 46.60 16.22 2.76
CA HIS A 911 47.48 17.17 2.10
C HIS A 911 46.88 18.57 2.01
N ALA A 912 47.73 19.59 2.04
CA ALA A 912 47.33 20.98 1.81
C ALA A 912 48.22 21.66 0.78
N GLN A 913 47.62 22.59 0.03
CA GLN A 913 48.28 23.44 -0.94
C GLN A 913 47.73 24.87 -0.83
N GLY A 914 48.61 25.87 -0.97
CA GLY A 914 48.19 27.27 -0.92
C GLY A 914 49.34 28.25 -0.64
N TYR A 915 49.04 29.54 -0.73
CA TYR A 915 50.05 30.59 -0.62
C TYR A 915 50.65 30.75 0.77
N TYR A 916 49.97 30.27 1.81
CA TYR A 916 50.57 30.19 3.15
C TYR A 916 51.78 29.26 3.19
N ILE A 917 51.77 28.19 2.37
CA ILE A 917 52.87 27.23 2.28
C ILE A 917 53.95 27.82 1.38
N ALA A 918 53.63 28.04 0.11
CA ALA A 918 54.44 28.83 -0.82
C ALA A 918 53.66 29.17 -2.10
N ARG A 919 54.08 30.24 -2.76
CA ARG A 919 53.63 30.57 -4.13
C ARG A 919 54.33 29.67 -5.16
N PRO A 920 53.73 29.43 -6.34
CA PRO A 920 54.40 28.70 -7.42
C PRO A 920 55.73 29.35 -7.84
N MET A 921 56.80 28.56 -7.88
CA MET A 921 58.16 29.07 -8.12
C MET A 921 58.94 28.21 -9.12
N PRO A 922 59.94 28.76 -9.85
CA PRO A 922 60.79 27.99 -10.75
C PRO A 922 61.53 26.83 -10.06
N ALA A 923 61.89 25.79 -10.80
CA ALA A 923 62.52 24.56 -10.29
C ALA A 923 63.72 24.81 -9.34
N GLU A 924 64.64 25.70 -9.72
CA GLU A 924 65.85 26.00 -8.93
C GLU A 924 65.53 26.74 -7.63
N GLN A 925 64.53 27.63 -7.66
CA GLN A 925 64.05 28.32 -6.47
C GLN A 925 63.33 27.35 -5.54
N PHE A 926 62.58 26.41 -6.10
CA PHE A 926 61.88 25.38 -5.34
C PHE A 926 62.84 24.50 -4.53
N LEU A 927 63.94 24.01 -5.13
CA LEU A 927 64.94 23.22 -4.40
C LEU A 927 65.60 24.01 -3.27
N THR A 928 65.91 25.28 -3.51
CA THR A 928 66.48 26.18 -2.50
C THR A 928 65.49 26.35 -1.33
N TRP A 929 64.24 26.69 -1.66
CA TRP A 929 63.17 26.84 -0.68
C TRP A 929 62.93 25.55 0.12
N LEU A 930 62.97 24.37 -0.53
CA LEU A 930 62.78 23.07 0.11
C LEU A 930 63.90 22.74 1.11
N ALA A 931 65.14 23.10 0.79
CA ALA A 931 66.29 22.89 1.68
C ALA A 931 66.24 23.78 2.94
N GLU A 932 65.58 24.93 2.86
CA GLU A 932 65.41 25.88 3.96
C GLU A 932 64.23 25.54 4.89
N GLN A 933 63.36 24.60 4.51
CA GLN A 933 62.21 24.22 5.35
C GLN A 933 62.66 23.38 6.56
N PRO A 934 62.32 23.79 7.80
CA PRO A 934 62.60 22.96 8.97
C PRO A 934 61.81 21.65 8.87
N ALA A 935 62.46 20.51 9.14
CA ALA A 935 61.76 19.26 9.37
C ALA A 935 60.86 19.44 10.61
N PHE A 936 59.57 19.70 10.40
CA PHE A 936 58.61 19.81 11.50
C PHE A 936 58.62 18.49 12.28
N LEU A 937 59.06 18.54 13.54
CA LEU A 937 59.12 17.37 14.42
C LEU A 937 57.69 16.82 14.64
N PRO A 938 57.48 15.50 14.50
CA PRO A 938 56.18 14.89 14.78
C PRO A 938 55.89 14.92 16.29
N LEU A 939 54.80 15.58 16.70
CA LEU A 939 54.30 15.49 18.07
C LEU A 939 53.41 14.24 18.23
N GLY A 940 53.75 13.45 19.26
CA GLY A 940 53.07 12.30 19.88
C GLY A 940 51.73 11.79 19.33
N ARG A 941 51.70 10.46 19.12
CA ARG A 941 50.50 9.62 18.93
C ARG A 941 49.33 10.06 19.85
N ILE A 942 48.22 10.49 19.24
CA ILE A 942 46.90 10.50 19.90
C ILE A 942 46.33 9.08 19.79
N PRO A 943 45.82 8.45 20.88
CA PRO A 943 45.30 7.10 20.81
C PRO A 943 43.96 7.09 20.07
N VAL A 944 43.87 6.28 19.01
CA VAL A 944 42.62 5.94 18.33
C VAL A 944 41.77 5.12 19.31
N GLN A 945 40.67 5.69 19.81
CA GLN A 945 39.61 4.91 20.44
C GLN A 945 38.91 4.09 19.35
N ARG A 946 39.24 2.80 19.25
CA ARG A 946 38.41 1.82 18.54
C ARG A 946 37.18 1.53 19.41
N GLY A 947 36.04 2.13 19.06
CA GLY A 947 34.73 1.68 19.54
C GLY A 947 34.46 0.28 19.02
N VAL A 948 34.53 -0.70 19.91
CA VAL A 948 34.09 -2.08 19.68
C VAL A 948 32.57 -2.09 19.80
N HIS A 949 31.85 -2.16 18.67
CA HIS A 949 30.48 -2.67 18.68
C HIS A 949 30.53 -4.20 18.59
N GLN A 950 30.27 -4.86 19.72
CA GLN A 950 29.81 -6.25 19.73
C GLN A 950 28.34 -6.28 19.29
N PRO A 951 27.90 -7.33 18.56
CA PRO A 951 26.53 -7.46 18.09
C PRO A 951 25.63 -8.02 19.20
N SER A 952 24.42 -7.48 19.28
CA SER A 952 23.25 -8.08 19.93
C SER A 952 22.04 -7.88 19.04
#